data_AF-A0A1G6LZF4-F1
#
_entry.id   AF-A0A1G6LZF4-F1
#
_cell.length_a   1.000
_cell.length_b   1.000
_cell.length_c   1.000
_cell.angle_alpha   90.00
_cell.angle_beta   90.00
_cell.angle_gamma   90.00
#
_symmetry.space_group_name_H-M   'P 1'
#
loop_
_entity.id
_entity.type
_entity.pdbx_description
1 polymer ?
#
loop_
_entity_poly.entity_id
_entity_poly.type
_entity_poly.pdbx_seq_one_letter_code
_entity_poly.pdbx_strand_id
1 'polypeptide(L)'
;MRIVDLTHGFSEGMPSYPADWFPPFSFDRAMTPQTDPYGTNRTFSTLHIFPHNGTHIEYKLHFYPGTEGIGEVPLETLIGRTCVADLSHKGDLEPVTAEDLDKAVGDLWTPGDRLLVRTDYLRDNWGAADYWDRPPYMTPSAAQWAIDNGAVLVGFDCLTERPGDAESPVHHALLAAGIPILEYVANLHELRQPVVQLFALPIKVADVEAAPARVVALEHADAAAATGGGADMTTTVESPAFLRSGLRPGDVVHRHESRGPDVDAVVAAAALRGSDRIMLSCRAAETGPVVLIAVGELAVARRVGHRRDPSAPAPVTAAIDFLDGLEFASGAGPDERSWYGCIGYDAVTDFERLSLQSTSLPTYDLFLPEVLVRFDRTGTTVVGRGATAPAARGAAERVERVLRGAGEFAQTPTRAGAGTFGHGVDEYLEAVRRAKEYILAGDIFQVVLSTRYSAPAEADGLTVYRRLAEFNRSPYHFYYRSTDFEVVGASPEPCVTLTGRDVLIRPLAGTRPRGADRAADLMAEQDLLSSEKELAEHRMLVDLARNDLGRVCAPSTVRVPRLMEVERYSHVMHMTSDVRGRLRPGCRTDDLVRASFPAGTMTGAPKVRAIEIIDELEPVGRGLYSGAVGSFGVGHADLYLTIRALVVHDGGIHLQAGGGIVYDSDPLAEREECLAKLRAAARAAAVSLGAGDQA
;
A
#
# COMPACT_ATOMS: atom_id res chain seq x y z
N MET A 1 -14.08 7.63 -8.43
CA MET A 1 -14.72 6.62 -7.56
C MET A 1 -16.20 6.95 -7.48
N ARG A 2 -17.08 5.98 -7.74
CA ARG A 2 -18.54 6.14 -7.61
C ARG A 2 -19.00 5.28 -6.45
N ILE A 3 -19.86 5.84 -5.60
CA ILE A 3 -20.49 5.14 -4.48
C ILE A 3 -21.94 4.89 -4.90
N VAL A 4 -22.39 3.65 -4.79
CA VAL A 4 -23.77 3.25 -5.04
C VAL A 4 -24.38 2.76 -3.74
N ASP A 5 -25.51 3.35 -3.35
CA ASP A 5 -26.28 2.93 -2.18
C ASP A 5 -27.19 1.77 -2.59
N LEU A 6 -26.91 0.60 -2.03
CA LEU A 6 -27.65 -0.64 -2.29
C LEU A 6 -28.65 -0.96 -1.16
N THR A 7 -28.94 0.02 -0.32
CA THR A 7 -29.82 -0.14 0.83
C THR A 7 -31.27 0.19 0.47
N HIS A 8 -32.17 -0.74 0.76
CA HIS A 8 -33.59 -0.47 0.90
C HIS A 8 -33.87 0.09 2.30
N GLY A 9 -34.26 1.36 2.37
CA GLY A 9 -34.48 2.08 3.63
C GLY A 9 -35.82 1.76 4.31
N PHE A 10 -35.99 2.27 5.53
CA PHE A 10 -37.22 2.15 6.31
C PHE A 10 -38.14 3.36 6.11
N SER A 11 -39.41 3.10 5.84
CA SER A 11 -40.47 4.10 5.82
C SER A 11 -41.77 3.53 6.36
N GLU A 12 -42.60 4.39 6.96
CA GLU A 12 -43.93 3.99 7.40
C GLU A 12 -44.76 3.56 6.18
N GLY A 13 -45.40 2.39 6.27
CA GLY A 13 -46.15 1.80 5.16
C GLY A 13 -45.28 1.16 4.06
N MET A 14 -43.99 0.92 4.31
CA MET A 14 -43.18 0.12 3.40
C MET A 14 -43.75 -1.31 3.24
N PRO A 15 -43.61 -1.92 2.06
CA PRO A 15 -43.96 -3.33 1.87
C PRO A 15 -43.26 -4.23 2.90
N SER A 16 -43.99 -5.20 3.44
CA SER A 16 -43.52 -6.18 4.43
C SER A 16 -44.05 -7.56 4.07
N TYR A 17 -43.31 -8.62 4.46
CA TYR A 17 -43.73 -9.99 4.21
C TYR A 17 -45.15 -10.21 4.75
N PRO A 18 -46.09 -10.75 3.94
CA PRO A 18 -47.51 -10.76 4.27
C PRO A 18 -47.88 -11.90 5.23
N ALA A 19 -47.38 -11.82 6.47
CA ALA A 19 -47.69 -12.77 7.53
C ALA A 19 -47.99 -12.08 8.85
N ASP A 20 -48.99 -12.58 9.59
CA ASP A 20 -49.41 -12.02 10.88
C ASP A 20 -48.29 -12.00 11.94
N TRP A 21 -47.32 -12.92 11.82
CA TRP A 21 -46.16 -13.03 12.70
C TRP A 21 -44.96 -12.18 12.27
N PHE A 22 -45.02 -11.53 11.11
CA PHE A 22 -43.96 -10.69 10.56
C PHE A 22 -44.39 -9.21 10.62
N PRO A 23 -44.11 -8.50 11.73
CA PRO A 23 -44.61 -7.15 11.91
C PRO A 23 -43.97 -6.17 10.92
N PRO A 24 -44.73 -5.19 10.40
CA PRO A 24 -44.18 -4.13 9.57
C PRO A 24 -43.35 -3.17 10.42
N PHE A 25 -42.38 -2.51 9.78
CA PHE A 25 -41.67 -1.38 10.39
C PHE A 25 -42.66 -0.29 10.82
N SER A 26 -42.47 0.23 12.04
CA SER A 26 -43.21 1.39 12.53
C SER A 26 -42.35 2.23 13.47
N PHE A 27 -42.76 3.47 13.70
CA PHE A 27 -42.12 4.33 14.68
C PHE A 27 -43.15 5.20 15.37
N ASP A 28 -42.84 5.63 16.59
CA ASP A 28 -43.63 6.60 17.33
C ASP A 28 -42.76 7.77 17.81
N ARG A 29 -43.41 8.89 18.13
CA ARG A 29 -42.75 10.03 18.76
C ARG A 29 -42.77 9.84 20.27
N ALA A 30 -41.74 9.22 20.82
CA ALA A 30 -41.52 9.11 22.26
C ALA A 30 -41.50 10.48 22.95
N MET A 31 -41.00 11.51 22.23
CA MET A 31 -40.98 12.88 22.72
C MET A 31 -41.02 13.86 21.55
N THR A 32 -41.76 14.95 21.72
CA THR A 32 -41.88 16.08 20.80
C THR A 32 -41.39 17.36 21.48
N PRO A 33 -41.15 18.46 20.75
CA PRO A 33 -40.77 19.73 21.37
C PRO A 33 -41.81 20.21 22.40
N GLN A 34 -43.10 19.89 22.21
CA GLN A 34 -44.19 20.25 23.12
C GLN A 34 -44.23 19.37 24.39
N THR A 35 -43.63 18.18 24.35
CA THR A 35 -43.63 17.20 25.45
C THR A 35 -42.24 17.03 26.08
N ASP A 36 -41.24 17.81 25.65
CA ASP A 36 -39.89 17.82 26.22
C ASP A 36 -39.89 18.39 27.65
N PRO A 37 -39.55 17.58 28.68
CA PRO A 37 -39.64 18.02 30.07
C PRO A 37 -38.64 19.12 30.45
N TYR A 38 -37.66 19.40 29.59
CA TYR A 38 -36.63 20.41 29.83
C TYR A 38 -36.80 21.67 28.97
N GLY A 39 -37.83 21.75 28.12
CA GLY A 39 -38.11 22.91 27.28
C GLY A 39 -37.00 23.24 26.27
N THR A 40 -36.18 22.24 25.90
CA THR A 40 -35.04 22.40 24.98
C THR A 40 -35.38 22.11 23.52
N ASN A 41 -36.68 21.92 23.21
CA ASN A 41 -37.21 21.65 21.87
C ASN A 41 -36.65 20.37 21.22
N ARG A 42 -36.36 19.33 22.00
CA ARG A 42 -35.87 18.04 21.48
C ARG A 42 -37.00 17.16 20.97
N THR A 43 -36.68 16.27 20.03
CA THR A 43 -37.57 15.22 19.52
C THR A 43 -36.87 13.88 19.63
N PHE A 44 -37.54 12.89 20.22
CA PHE A 44 -37.07 11.50 20.26
C PHE A 44 -38.13 10.59 19.64
N SER A 45 -37.67 9.55 18.96
CA SER A 45 -38.52 8.53 18.34
C SER A 45 -38.14 7.15 18.86
N THR A 46 -39.15 6.32 19.06
CA THR A 46 -38.98 4.87 19.20
C THR A 46 -39.10 4.26 17.81
N LEU A 47 -38.18 3.38 17.43
CA LEU A 47 -38.26 2.60 16.20
C LEU A 47 -38.62 1.16 16.58
N HIS A 48 -39.66 0.61 15.96
CA HIS A 48 -40.03 -0.79 16.08
C HIS A 48 -39.62 -1.48 14.78
N ILE A 49 -38.49 -2.19 14.84
CA ILE A 49 -37.86 -2.80 13.67
C ILE A 49 -37.89 -4.30 13.85
N PHE A 50 -38.48 -5.01 12.89
CA PHE A 50 -38.26 -6.45 12.74
C PHE A 50 -36.95 -6.67 11.96
N PRO A 51 -36.00 -7.50 12.44
CA PRO A 51 -34.67 -7.61 11.83
C PRO A 51 -34.65 -7.91 10.33
N HIS A 52 -35.67 -8.60 9.82
CA HIS A 52 -35.82 -8.98 8.41
C HIS A 52 -36.60 -7.95 7.56
N ASN A 53 -36.95 -6.78 8.11
CA ASN A 53 -37.55 -5.70 7.31
C ASN A 53 -36.48 -5.03 6.43
N GLY A 54 -36.80 -4.80 5.15
CA GLY A 54 -35.89 -4.09 4.21
C GLY A 54 -34.58 -4.83 3.97
N THR A 55 -33.53 -4.11 3.57
CA THR A 55 -32.20 -4.72 3.39
C THR A 55 -31.60 -5.11 4.73
N HIS A 56 -31.30 -6.39 4.89
CA HIS A 56 -30.80 -6.95 6.14
C HIS A 56 -29.84 -8.11 5.88
N ILE A 57 -29.04 -8.43 6.90
CA ILE A 57 -28.15 -9.60 6.87
C ILE A 57 -28.54 -10.52 8.00
N GLU A 58 -28.62 -11.81 7.70
CA GLU A 58 -28.86 -12.88 8.67
C GLU A 58 -27.67 -13.84 8.77
N TYR A 59 -27.57 -14.51 9.92
CA TYR A 59 -26.50 -15.45 10.20
C TYR A 59 -27.00 -16.73 10.89
N LYS A 60 -26.06 -17.55 11.38
CA LYS A 60 -26.31 -18.91 11.87
C LYS A 60 -27.45 -19.00 12.88
N LEU A 61 -27.51 -18.08 13.83
CA LEU A 61 -28.55 -18.07 14.88
C LEU A 61 -29.98 -18.12 14.34
N HIS A 62 -30.21 -17.71 13.07
CA HIS A 62 -31.53 -17.77 12.43
C HIS A 62 -32.13 -19.18 12.39
N PHE A 63 -31.32 -20.20 12.09
CA PHE A 63 -31.77 -21.60 12.04
C PHE A 63 -31.07 -22.53 13.05
N TYR A 64 -29.98 -22.07 13.67
CA TYR A 64 -29.14 -22.88 14.55
C TYR A 64 -29.08 -22.27 15.97
N PRO A 65 -29.99 -22.64 16.87
CA PRO A 65 -29.99 -22.11 18.23
C PRO A 65 -28.67 -22.35 18.96
N GLY A 66 -28.14 -21.31 19.62
CA GLY A 66 -26.89 -21.38 20.39
C GLY A 66 -25.61 -21.20 19.57
N THR A 67 -25.71 -20.91 18.27
CA THR A 67 -24.60 -20.45 17.44
C THR A 67 -24.51 -18.93 17.41
N GLU A 68 -23.50 -18.42 16.71
CA GLU A 68 -23.19 -17.00 16.58
C GLU A 68 -24.34 -16.20 15.94
N GLY A 69 -24.64 -15.03 16.51
CA GLY A 69 -25.59 -14.06 15.97
C GLY A 69 -24.96 -13.11 14.94
N ILE A 70 -25.76 -12.23 14.33
CA ILE A 70 -25.26 -11.28 13.31
C ILE A 70 -24.18 -10.33 13.86
N GLY A 71 -24.24 -9.99 15.16
CA GLY A 71 -23.26 -9.13 15.82
C GLY A 71 -21.85 -9.72 15.93
N GLU A 72 -21.70 -11.01 15.67
CA GLU A 72 -20.44 -11.76 15.75
C GLU A 72 -19.79 -11.99 14.38
N VAL A 73 -20.47 -11.65 13.28
CA VAL A 73 -19.92 -11.79 11.94
C VAL A 73 -18.72 -10.84 11.75
N PRO A 74 -17.54 -11.35 11.36
CA PRO A 74 -16.36 -10.52 11.16
C PRO A 74 -16.53 -9.47 10.04
N LEU A 75 -15.90 -8.30 10.19
CA LEU A 75 -16.00 -7.24 9.19
C LEU A 75 -15.38 -7.64 7.85
N GLU A 76 -14.38 -8.50 7.85
CA GLU A 76 -13.76 -9.09 6.66
C GLU A 76 -14.67 -10.07 5.91
N THR A 77 -15.80 -10.47 6.48
CA THR A 77 -16.91 -11.16 5.80
C THR A 77 -17.86 -10.14 5.17
N LEU A 78 -18.10 -9.04 5.87
CA LEU A 78 -19.05 -7.98 5.51
C LEU A 78 -18.51 -6.95 4.51
N ILE A 79 -17.18 -6.80 4.40
CA ILE A 79 -16.50 -5.77 3.60
C ILE A 79 -15.42 -6.41 2.72
N GLY A 80 -15.51 -6.25 1.40
CA GLY A 80 -14.50 -6.80 0.50
C GLY A 80 -14.90 -6.79 -0.96
N ARG A 81 -14.08 -7.46 -1.77
CA ARG A 81 -14.32 -7.66 -3.19
C ARG A 81 -15.57 -8.52 -3.39
N THR A 82 -16.38 -8.11 -4.35
CA THR A 82 -17.70 -8.67 -4.60
C THR A 82 -17.93 -8.81 -6.10
N CYS A 83 -18.31 -10.01 -6.53
CA CYS A 83 -18.74 -10.28 -7.89
C CYS A 83 -20.26 -10.12 -7.99
N VAL A 84 -20.72 -9.39 -9.01
CA VAL A 84 -22.13 -9.18 -9.31
C VAL A 84 -22.52 -10.14 -10.42
N ALA A 85 -23.29 -11.17 -10.09
CA ALA A 85 -23.90 -12.06 -11.06
C ALA A 85 -25.13 -11.37 -11.68
N ASP A 86 -24.94 -10.78 -12.86
CA ASP A 86 -26.04 -10.16 -13.61
C ASP A 86 -26.92 -11.24 -14.24
N LEU A 87 -28.02 -11.54 -13.57
CA LEU A 87 -29.08 -12.46 -13.99
C LEU A 87 -30.40 -11.70 -14.19
N SER A 88 -30.33 -10.43 -14.58
CA SER A 88 -31.50 -9.55 -14.82
C SER A 88 -32.46 -10.03 -15.92
N HIS A 89 -32.06 -11.06 -16.66
CA HIS A 89 -32.88 -11.75 -17.64
C HIS A 89 -33.83 -12.79 -17.02
N LYS A 90 -33.63 -13.17 -15.74
CA LYS A 90 -34.46 -14.16 -15.06
C LYS A 90 -35.83 -13.58 -14.72
N GLY A 91 -36.87 -14.29 -15.12
CA GLY A 91 -38.26 -13.90 -14.88
C GLY A 91 -38.87 -14.49 -13.61
N ASP A 92 -40.17 -14.25 -13.45
CA ASP A 92 -40.97 -14.77 -12.33
C ASP A 92 -40.75 -16.27 -12.10
N LEU A 93 -40.43 -16.65 -10.86
CA LEU A 93 -40.17 -18.04 -10.43
C LEU A 93 -39.10 -18.78 -11.24
N GLU A 94 -38.21 -18.08 -11.93
CA GLU A 94 -37.09 -18.74 -12.60
C GLU A 94 -35.96 -19.08 -11.61
N PRO A 95 -35.38 -20.29 -11.70
CA PRO A 95 -34.29 -20.69 -10.82
C PRO A 95 -32.97 -20.03 -11.22
N VAL A 96 -32.22 -19.60 -10.21
CA VAL A 96 -30.79 -19.31 -10.27
C VAL A 96 -30.02 -20.59 -9.90
N THR A 97 -29.34 -21.16 -10.88
CA THR A 97 -28.62 -22.44 -10.77
C THR A 97 -27.11 -22.25 -10.63
N ALA A 98 -26.40 -23.31 -10.26
CA ALA A 98 -24.93 -23.33 -10.30
C ALA A 98 -24.38 -22.92 -11.68
N GLU A 99 -24.99 -23.40 -12.76
CA GLU A 99 -24.58 -23.08 -14.13
C GLU A 99 -24.78 -21.60 -14.45
N ASP A 100 -25.87 -20.99 -13.97
CA ASP A 100 -26.11 -19.55 -14.12
C ASP A 100 -25.02 -18.72 -13.42
N LEU A 101 -24.65 -19.10 -12.20
CA LEU A 101 -23.60 -18.43 -11.43
C LEU A 101 -22.22 -18.62 -12.06
N ASP A 102 -21.88 -19.85 -12.42
CA ASP A 102 -20.61 -20.17 -13.06
C ASP A 102 -20.44 -19.40 -14.38
N LYS A 103 -21.50 -19.33 -15.18
CA LYS A 103 -21.51 -18.54 -16.42
C LYS A 103 -21.44 -17.03 -16.18
N ALA A 104 -22.09 -16.52 -15.14
CA ALA A 104 -22.16 -15.09 -14.88
C ALA A 104 -20.88 -14.53 -14.25
N VAL A 105 -20.26 -15.28 -13.34
CA VAL A 105 -19.13 -14.80 -12.54
C VAL A 105 -17.96 -15.76 -12.44
N GLY A 106 -18.03 -17.00 -12.95
CA GLY A 106 -16.98 -18.01 -12.78
C GLY A 106 -15.61 -17.54 -13.24
N ASP A 107 -15.52 -16.87 -14.39
CA ASP A 107 -14.27 -16.29 -14.91
C ASP A 107 -13.72 -15.12 -14.06
N LEU A 108 -14.57 -14.49 -13.26
CA LEU A 108 -14.24 -13.35 -12.41
C LEU A 108 -14.00 -13.77 -10.95
N TRP A 109 -14.47 -14.94 -10.55
CA TRP A 109 -14.61 -15.34 -9.17
C TRP A 109 -13.26 -15.66 -8.51
N THR A 110 -13.14 -15.37 -7.22
CA THR A 110 -12.00 -15.76 -6.39
C THR A 110 -12.53 -16.21 -5.02
N PRO A 111 -12.07 -17.34 -4.46
CA PRO A 111 -12.43 -17.74 -3.11
C PRO A 111 -12.17 -16.61 -2.10
N GLY A 112 -13.15 -16.31 -1.25
CA GLY A 112 -13.16 -15.13 -0.38
C GLY A 112 -13.99 -13.95 -0.90
N ASP A 113 -14.50 -14.02 -2.14
CA ASP A 113 -15.42 -13.02 -2.69
C ASP A 113 -16.80 -13.07 -2.03
N ARG A 114 -17.51 -11.94 -2.08
CA ARG A 114 -18.97 -11.94 -1.90
C ARG A 114 -19.66 -12.11 -3.25
N LEU A 115 -20.78 -12.82 -3.25
CA LEU A 115 -21.68 -12.91 -4.39
C LEU A 115 -22.81 -11.90 -4.21
N LEU A 116 -23.10 -11.08 -5.22
CA LEU A 116 -24.38 -10.37 -5.34
C LEU A 116 -25.11 -10.90 -6.56
N VAL A 117 -26.27 -11.51 -6.35
CA VAL A 117 -27.16 -11.97 -7.43
C VAL A 117 -28.13 -10.85 -7.76
N ARG A 118 -28.07 -10.38 -9.01
CA ARG A 118 -28.94 -9.33 -9.53
C ARG A 118 -29.95 -9.92 -10.49
N THR A 119 -31.23 -9.82 -10.18
CA THR A 119 -32.35 -10.17 -11.06
C THR A 119 -33.19 -8.97 -11.47
N ASP A 120 -32.95 -7.81 -10.86
CA ASP A 120 -33.77 -6.60 -10.92
C ASP A 120 -35.21 -6.79 -10.44
N TYR A 121 -35.55 -7.94 -9.84
CA TYR A 121 -36.92 -8.25 -9.40
C TYR A 121 -37.47 -7.24 -8.39
N LEU A 122 -36.65 -6.86 -7.40
CA LEU A 122 -37.01 -5.82 -6.43
C LEU A 122 -37.21 -4.45 -7.07
N ARG A 123 -36.39 -4.06 -8.06
CA ARG A 123 -36.59 -2.79 -8.77
C ARG A 123 -37.96 -2.73 -9.43
N ASP A 124 -38.38 -3.83 -10.06
CA ASP A 124 -39.53 -3.85 -10.94
C ASP A 124 -40.85 -4.18 -10.23
N ASN A 125 -40.80 -4.88 -9.08
CA ASN A 125 -41.99 -5.41 -8.41
C ASN A 125 -42.18 -4.95 -6.96
N TRP A 126 -41.27 -4.15 -6.38
CA TRP A 126 -41.42 -3.72 -4.98
C TRP A 126 -42.73 -2.93 -4.76
N GLY A 127 -43.55 -3.41 -3.81
CA GLY A 127 -44.86 -2.85 -3.53
C GLY A 127 -46.01 -3.43 -4.36
N ALA A 128 -45.74 -4.34 -5.31
CA ALA A 128 -46.77 -5.15 -5.93
C ALA A 128 -47.41 -6.09 -4.89
N ALA A 129 -48.73 -6.30 -5.01
CA ALA A 129 -49.47 -7.13 -4.06
C ALA A 129 -49.00 -8.60 -4.05
N ASP A 130 -48.41 -9.05 -5.15
CA ASP A 130 -47.92 -10.41 -5.39
C ASP A 130 -46.38 -10.49 -5.40
N TYR A 131 -45.68 -9.49 -4.86
CA TYR A 131 -44.21 -9.43 -4.84
C TYR A 131 -43.56 -10.67 -4.20
N TRP A 132 -44.19 -11.25 -3.16
CA TRP A 132 -43.66 -12.42 -2.46
C TRP A 132 -44.02 -13.77 -3.13
N ASP A 133 -44.95 -13.76 -4.08
CA ASP A 133 -45.51 -14.98 -4.64
C ASP A 133 -44.69 -15.49 -5.84
N ARG A 134 -43.93 -14.60 -6.49
CA ARG A 134 -43.26 -14.89 -7.75
C ARG A 134 -41.82 -14.41 -7.95
N PRO A 135 -40.98 -14.15 -6.91
CA PRO A 135 -39.57 -13.83 -7.15
C PRO A 135 -38.82 -14.98 -7.84
N PRO A 136 -37.79 -14.68 -8.65
CA PRO A 136 -36.71 -15.62 -8.92
C PRO A 136 -36.11 -16.11 -7.60
N TYR A 137 -35.50 -17.30 -7.61
CA TYR A 137 -34.98 -17.90 -6.39
C TYR A 137 -33.67 -18.63 -6.62
N MET A 138 -32.87 -18.75 -5.56
CA MET A 138 -31.64 -19.51 -5.57
C MET A 138 -31.95 -21.00 -5.40
N THR A 139 -31.31 -21.85 -6.20
CA THR A 139 -31.46 -23.30 -6.03
C THR A 139 -30.42 -23.85 -5.05
N PRO A 140 -30.64 -25.04 -4.45
CA PRO A 140 -29.60 -25.73 -3.69
C PRO A 140 -28.29 -25.94 -4.46
N SER A 141 -28.37 -26.09 -5.80
CA SER A 141 -27.17 -26.18 -6.64
C SER A 141 -26.36 -24.88 -6.65
N ALA A 142 -27.03 -23.73 -6.72
CA ALA A 142 -26.37 -22.43 -6.65
C ALA A 142 -25.77 -22.20 -5.25
N ALA A 143 -26.47 -22.61 -4.19
CA ALA A 143 -25.96 -22.54 -2.82
C ALA A 143 -24.69 -23.38 -2.66
N GLN A 144 -24.71 -24.61 -3.19
CA GLN A 144 -23.55 -25.49 -3.20
C GLN A 144 -22.40 -24.91 -4.03
N TRP A 145 -22.69 -24.30 -5.19
CA TRP A 145 -21.66 -23.62 -5.97
C TRP A 145 -20.98 -22.51 -5.16
N ALA A 146 -21.75 -21.69 -4.42
CA ALA A 146 -21.19 -20.63 -3.58
C ALA A 146 -20.30 -21.20 -2.46
N ILE A 147 -20.73 -22.30 -1.83
CA ILE A 147 -19.95 -23.00 -0.79
C ILE A 147 -18.66 -23.59 -1.37
N ASP A 148 -18.76 -24.35 -2.46
CA ASP A 148 -17.63 -25.05 -3.10
C ASP A 148 -16.58 -24.06 -3.64
N ASN A 149 -17.01 -22.88 -4.08
CA ASN A 149 -16.14 -21.83 -4.59
C ASN A 149 -15.72 -20.81 -3.51
N GLY A 150 -16.02 -21.08 -2.23
CA GLY A 150 -15.51 -20.29 -1.09
C GLY A 150 -16.10 -18.89 -0.97
N ALA A 151 -17.38 -18.69 -1.28
CA ALA A 151 -18.08 -17.44 -1.00
C ALA A 151 -18.10 -17.19 0.51
N VAL A 152 -17.87 -15.93 0.91
CA VAL A 152 -17.93 -15.54 2.32
C VAL A 152 -19.24 -14.84 2.68
N LEU A 153 -19.98 -14.36 1.69
CA LEU A 153 -21.31 -13.78 1.83
C LEU A 153 -22.05 -13.92 0.51
N VAL A 154 -23.35 -14.21 0.57
CA VAL A 154 -24.23 -14.25 -0.59
C VAL A 154 -25.30 -13.20 -0.39
N GLY A 155 -25.48 -12.31 -1.36
CA GLY A 155 -26.55 -11.34 -1.37
C GLY A 155 -27.43 -11.46 -2.60
N PHE A 156 -28.70 -11.10 -2.44
CA PHE A 156 -29.72 -11.23 -3.46
C PHE A 156 -30.68 -10.04 -3.37
N ASP A 157 -31.14 -9.53 -4.52
CA ASP A 157 -32.08 -8.41 -4.56
C ASP A 157 -33.50 -8.77 -4.11
N CYS A 158 -33.87 -10.04 -4.04
CA CYS A 158 -35.14 -10.53 -3.49
C CYS A 158 -34.90 -11.62 -2.43
N LEU A 159 -35.96 -12.35 -2.06
CA LEU A 159 -35.85 -13.52 -1.20
C LEU A 159 -35.01 -14.60 -1.85
N THR A 160 -34.20 -15.27 -1.03
CA THR A 160 -33.27 -16.29 -1.49
C THR A 160 -33.97 -17.61 -1.83
N GLU A 161 -35.00 -17.97 -1.07
CA GLU A 161 -35.74 -19.22 -1.26
C GLU A 161 -36.80 -19.14 -2.34
N ARG A 162 -37.17 -20.33 -2.84
CA ARG A 162 -38.37 -20.46 -3.65
C ARG A 162 -39.61 -20.14 -2.80
N PRO A 163 -40.53 -19.28 -3.28
CA PRO A 163 -41.80 -19.03 -2.59
C PRO A 163 -42.53 -20.33 -2.25
N GLY A 164 -42.88 -20.50 -0.98
CA GLY A 164 -43.58 -21.67 -0.46
C GLY A 164 -42.69 -22.86 -0.11
N ASP A 165 -41.36 -22.77 -0.23
CA ASP A 165 -40.45 -23.80 0.27
C ASP A 165 -40.30 -23.69 1.80
N ALA A 166 -40.96 -24.62 2.51
CA ALA A 166 -41.00 -24.63 3.97
C ALA A 166 -39.72 -25.16 4.62
N GLU A 167 -38.83 -25.80 3.86
CA GLU A 167 -37.61 -26.41 4.38
C GLU A 167 -36.40 -25.48 4.29
N SER A 168 -36.53 -24.31 3.65
CA SER A 168 -35.49 -23.29 3.46
C SER A 168 -34.09 -23.89 3.15
N PRO A 169 -33.97 -24.75 2.11
CA PRO A 169 -32.77 -25.54 1.88
C PRO A 169 -31.54 -24.69 1.55
N VAL A 170 -31.70 -23.51 0.93
CA VAL A 170 -30.58 -22.61 0.63
C VAL A 170 -30.08 -21.93 1.90
N HIS A 171 -30.98 -21.45 2.76
CA HIS A 171 -30.61 -20.87 4.05
C HIS A 171 -29.86 -21.88 4.91
N HIS A 172 -30.42 -23.08 5.03
CA HIS A 172 -29.78 -24.14 5.79
C HIS A 172 -28.37 -24.45 5.27
N ALA A 173 -28.18 -24.54 3.95
CA ALA A 173 -26.88 -24.81 3.34
C ALA A 173 -25.86 -23.68 3.60
N LEU A 174 -26.21 -22.44 3.28
CA LEU A 174 -25.28 -21.30 3.40
C LEU A 174 -24.95 -20.98 4.86
N LEU A 175 -25.97 -20.95 5.73
CA LEU A 175 -25.77 -20.63 7.14
C LEU A 175 -25.03 -21.74 7.88
N ALA A 176 -25.27 -23.03 7.56
CA ALA A 176 -24.46 -24.12 8.12
C ALA A 176 -22.99 -24.01 7.73
N ALA A 177 -22.71 -23.54 6.51
CA ALA A 177 -21.36 -23.26 6.04
C ALA A 177 -20.76 -21.96 6.64
N GLY A 178 -21.52 -21.22 7.44
CA GLY A 178 -21.08 -19.97 8.04
C GLY A 178 -21.01 -18.80 7.07
N ILE A 179 -21.80 -18.83 6.00
CA ILE A 179 -21.91 -17.78 4.98
C ILE A 179 -23.18 -16.95 5.29
N PRO A 180 -23.07 -15.68 5.70
CA PRO A 180 -24.22 -14.81 5.90
C PRO A 180 -24.99 -14.55 4.60
N ILE A 181 -26.29 -14.35 4.74
CA ILE A 181 -27.19 -14.05 3.62
C ILE A 181 -27.62 -12.59 3.73
N LEU A 182 -27.51 -11.85 2.62
CA LEU A 182 -27.88 -10.45 2.49
C LEU A 182 -29.09 -10.33 1.56
N GLU A 183 -30.28 -10.10 2.09
CA GLU A 183 -31.50 -10.05 1.29
C GLU A 183 -31.97 -8.62 0.99
N TYR A 184 -32.81 -8.51 -0.04
CA TYR A 184 -33.44 -7.27 -0.48
C TYR A 184 -32.41 -6.17 -0.85
N VAL A 185 -31.32 -6.55 -1.52
CA VAL A 185 -30.29 -5.60 -1.98
C VAL A 185 -30.87 -4.70 -3.07
N ALA A 186 -30.99 -3.40 -2.79
CA ALA A 186 -31.57 -2.43 -3.71
C ALA A 186 -30.55 -1.97 -4.76
N ASN A 187 -31.04 -1.35 -5.84
CA ASN A 187 -30.24 -0.59 -6.81
C ASN A 187 -29.07 -1.36 -7.46
N LEU A 188 -29.09 -2.69 -7.51
CA LEU A 188 -28.03 -3.46 -8.19
C LEU A 188 -27.89 -3.09 -9.67
N HIS A 189 -28.97 -2.67 -10.34
CA HIS A 189 -28.96 -2.13 -11.70
C HIS A 189 -28.15 -0.85 -11.89
N GLU A 190 -27.83 -0.14 -10.80
CA GLU A 190 -26.98 1.02 -10.87
C GLU A 190 -25.50 0.67 -10.96
N LEU A 191 -25.10 -0.56 -10.59
CA LEU A 191 -23.74 -1.05 -10.73
C LEU A 191 -23.41 -1.26 -12.22
N ARG A 192 -22.27 -0.72 -12.65
CA ARG A 192 -21.72 -0.77 -14.00
C ARG A 192 -20.58 -1.77 -14.13
N GLN A 193 -19.91 -2.10 -13.02
CA GLN A 193 -18.80 -3.04 -12.99
C GLN A 193 -19.24 -4.40 -12.44
N PRO A 194 -18.80 -5.52 -13.05
CA PRO A 194 -19.15 -6.86 -12.57
C PRO A 194 -18.38 -7.26 -11.30
N VAL A 195 -17.39 -6.46 -10.91
CA VAL A 195 -16.64 -6.60 -9.67
C VAL A 195 -16.58 -5.25 -8.98
N VAL A 196 -17.03 -5.20 -7.73
CA VAL A 196 -17.09 -3.97 -6.92
C VAL A 196 -16.48 -4.24 -5.55
N GLN A 197 -16.23 -3.17 -4.80
CA GLN A 197 -15.90 -3.26 -3.38
C GLN A 197 -17.19 -3.02 -2.58
N LEU A 198 -17.69 -4.04 -1.88
CA LEU A 198 -18.90 -3.98 -1.06
C LEU A 198 -18.58 -3.64 0.40
N PHE A 199 -19.49 -2.90 1.01
CA PHE A 199 -19.59 -2.69 2.45
C PHE A 199 -21.04 -3.02 2.84
N ALA A 200 -21.28 -4.21 3.39
CA ALA A 200 -22.59 -4.63 3.88
C ALA A 200 -22.59 -4.57 5.40
N LEU A 201 -22.99 -3.45 5.98
CA LEU A 201 -22.75 -3.13 7.39
C LEU A 201 -24.07 -3.26 8.20
N PRO A 202 -24.34 -4.40 8.85
CA PRO A 202 -25.49 -4.58 9.71
C PRO A 202 -25.32 -3.79 11.01
N ILE A 203 -26.44 -3.39 11.63
CA ILE A 203 -26.39 -2.87 12.99
C ILE A 203 -25.85 -3.98 13.89
N LYS A 204 -24.77 -3.68 14.63
CA LYS A 204 -24.14 -4.64 15.54
C LYS A 204 -24.96 -4.78 16.82
N VAL A 205 -25.86 -5.76 16.84
CA VAL A 205 -26.70 -6.12 17.99
C VAL A 205 -26.31 -7.53 18.45
N ALA A 206 -26.15 -7.70 19.76
CA ALA A 206 -25.82 -9.00 20.34
C ALA A 206 -27.07 -9.91 20.39
N ASP A 207 -26.85 -11.22 20.30
CA ASP A 207 -27.87 -12.26 20.48
C ASP A 207 -29.12 -12.13 19.58
N VAL A 208 -28.96 -11.58 18.37
CA VAL A 208 -30.00 -11.54 17.34
C VAL A 208 -29.55 -12.25 16.07
N GLU A 209 -30.51 -12.84 15.38
CA GLU A 209 -30.33 -13.69 14.19
C GLU A 209 -30.00 -12.90 12.93
N ALA A 210 -30.56 -11.71 12.84
CA ALA A 210 -30.41 -10.82 11.71
C ALA A 210 -30.36 -9.36 12.18
N ALA A 211 -29.94 -8.47 11.29
CA ALA A 211 -30.06 -7.04 11.53
C ALA A 211 -30.15 -6.28 10.20
N PRO A 212 -30.87 -5.14 10.17
CA PRO A 212 -30.83 -4.23 9.05
C PRO A 212 -29.41 -3.80 8.71
N ALA A 213 -29.11 -3.67 7.42
CA ALA A 213 -27.78 -3.33 6.95
C ALA A 213 -27.78 -2.10 6.06
N ARG A 214 -26.80 -1.21 6.30
CA ARG A 214 -26.42 -0.19 5.33
C ARG A 214 -25.46 -0.82 4.34
N VAL A 215 -25.89 -0.96 3.10
CA VAL A 215 -25.12 -1.61 2.04
C VAL A 215 -24.70 -0.58 1.01
N VAL A 216 -23.40 -0.43 0.80
CA VAL A 216 -22.84 0.43 -0.25
C VAL A 216 -21.79 -0.31 -1.06
N ALA A 217 -21.76 -0.02 -2.36
CA ALA A 217 -20.71 -0.50 -3.25
C ALA A 217 -19.87 0.67 -3.77
N LEU A 218 -18.56 0.43 -3.89
CA LEU A 218 -17.61 1.33 -4.52
C LEU A 218 -17.20 0.79 -5.89
N GLU A 219 -17.38 1.61 -6.91
CA GLU A 219 -16.83 1.41 -8.25
C GLU A 219 -15.61 2.32 -8.42
N HIS A 220 -14.48 1.74 -8.85
CA HIS A 220 -13.32 2.54 -9.22
C HIS A 220 -13.61 3.27 -10.54
N ALA A 221 -13.08 4.49 -10.73
CA ALA A 221 -13.34 5.22 -11.97
C ALA A 221 -12.75 4.44 -13.16
N ASP A 222 -13.54 4.27 -14.23
CA ASP A 222 -13.17 3.50 -15.41
C ASP A 222 -11.85 3.99 -16.01
N ALA A 223 -10.80 3.18 -15.87
CA ALA A 223 -9.58 3.25 -16.64
C ALA A 223 -9.66 2.24 -17.80
N ALA A 224 -10.71 2.30 -18.63
CA ALA A 224 -10.82 1.42 -19.80
C ALA A 224 -11.77 1.96 -20.90
N ALA A 225 -11.30 2.98 -21.61
CA ALA A 225 -11.51 3.08 -23.06
C ALA A 225 -10.14 3.00 -23.75
N ALA A 226 -9.41 1.90 -23.52
CA ALA A 226 -8.21 1.59 -24.26
C ALA A 226 -8.00 0.07 -24.29
N THR A 227 -8.02 -0.44 -25.52
CA THR A 227 -7.44 -1.71 -26.01
C THR A 227 -8.05 -3.02 -25.51
N GLY A 228 -8.84 -3.64 -26.39
CA GLY A 228 -9.22 -5.05 -26.29
C GLY A 228 -8.16 -6.01 -26.84
N GLY A 229 -8.43 -7.30 -26.58
CA GLY A 229 -7.96 -8.44 -27.37
C GLY A 229 -6.67 -9.12 -26.88
N GLY A 230 -6.81 -10.28 -26.24
CA GLY A 230 -5.71 -11.23 -26.03
C GLY A 230 -6.10 -12.35 -25.07
N ALA A 231 -6.21 -13.57 -25.62
CA ALA A 231 -6.75 -14.76 -24.96
C ALA A 231 -5.86 -15.37 -23.86
N ASP A 232 -6.55 -15.88 -22.84
CA ASP A 232 -6.43 -17.19 -22.19
C ASP A 232 -5.03 -17.83 -22.02
N MET A 233 -4.63 -18.00 -20.75
CA MET A 233 -4.18 -19.29 -20.21
C MET A 233 -4.17 -19.26 -18.68
N THR A 234 -5.13 -19.98 -18.11
CA THR A 234 -5.22 -20.39 -16.71
C THR A 234 -3.99 -21.16 -16.25
N THR A 235 -3.54 -20.90 -15.02
CA THR A 235 -3.68 -21.86 -13.91
C THR A 235 -3.25 -21.18 -12.59
N THR A 236 -3.88 -21.57 -11.49
CA THR A 236 -3.71 -20.95 -10.16
C THR A 236 -2.75 -21.80 -9.34
N VAL A 237 -1.61 -21.22 -8.96
CA VAL A 237 -0.92 -21.60 -7.72
C VAL A 237 -1.29 -20.54 -6.70
N GLU A 238 -1.74 -20.96 -5.52
CA GLU A 238 -2.11 -20.11 -4.38
C GLU A 238 -0.99 -19.12 -4.08
N SER A 239 -1.04 -17.94 -4.72
CA SER A 239 -0.20 -16.81 -4.38
C SER A 239 -0.91 -16.03 -3.28
N PRO A 240 -0.20 -15.56 -2.23
CA PRO A 240 -0.79 -14.72 -1.20
C PRO A 240 -1.58 -13.56 -1.82
N ALA A 241 -2.66 -13.08 -1.19
CA ALA A 241 -3.55 -12.06 -1.76
C ALA A 241 -2.85 -10.76 -2.23
N PHE A 242 -1.64 -10.48 -1.73
CA PHE A 242 -0.80 -9.36 -2.14
C PHE A 242 0.10 -9.64 -3.34
N LEU A 243 0.31 -10.91 -3.72
CA LEU A 243 1.21 -11.36 -4.79
C LEU A 243 0.40 -11.82 -6.01
N ARG A 244 0.68 -11.25 -7.17
CA ARG A 244 0.10 -11.62 -8.47
C ARG A 244 1.21 -11.95 -9.45
N SER A 245 1.16 -13.12 -10.08
CA SER A 245 2.11 -13.49 -11.13
C SER A 245 1.52 -14.52 -12.09
N GLY A 246 1.96 -14.47 -13.35
CA GLY A 246 1.79 -15.56 -14.30
C GLY A 246 2.86 -16.65 -14.19
N LEU A 247 3.90 -16.44 -13.38
CA LEU A 247 4.96 -17.41 -13.09
C LEU A 247 4.65 -18.18 -11.81
N ARG A 248 5.20 -19.38 -11.71
CA ARG A 248 4.98 -20.31 -10.60
C ARG A 248 6.26 -20.95 -10.11
N PRO A 249 6.27 -21.46 -8.86
CA PRO A 249 7.36 -22.30 -8.40
C PRO A 249 7.62 -23.46 -9.38
N GLY A 250 8.89 -23.65 -9.76
CA GLY A 250 9.36 -24.58 -10.76
C GLY A 250 9.48 -24.01 -12.17
N ASP A 251 8.91 -22.83 -12.45
CA ASP A 251 9.03 -22.20 -13.76
C ASP A 251 10.44 -21.70 -14.04
N VAL A 252 10.83 -21.77 -15.31
CA VAL A 252 12.09 -21.22 -15.79
C VAL A 252 11.87 -19.79 -16.30
N VAL A 253 12.55 -18.82 -15.70
CA VAL A 253 12.64 -17.45 -16.20
C VAL A 253 13.75 -17.38 -17.24
N HIS A 254 13.35 -17.31 -18.51
CA HIS A 254 14.27 -17.15 -19.63
C HIS A 254 14.77 -15.71 -19.72
N ARG A 255 15.99 -15.52 -20.23
CA ARG A 255 16.57 -14.20 -20.51
C ARG A 255 16.97 -14.04 -21.98
N HIS A 256 16.86 -12.82 -22.48
CA HIS A 256 17.47 -12.39 -23.73
C HIS A 256 18.21 -11.07 -23.49
N GLU A 257 19.51 -11.07 -23.76
CA GLU A 257 20.35 -9.88 -23.63
C GLU A 257 20.77 -9.38 -25.02
N SER A 258 20.71 -8.07 -25.18
CA SER A 258 21.00 -7.38 -26.43
C SER A 258 21.52 -5.97 -26.16
N ARG A 259 22.20 -5.39 -27.16
CA ARG A 259 22.72 -4.02 -27.08
C ARG A 259 21.62 -3.04 -27.46
N GLY A 260 21.27 -2.16 -26.53
CA GLY A 260 20.29 -1.09 -26.73
C GLY A 260 20.84 0.07 -27.57
N PRO A 261 19.95 0.97 -28.02
CA PRO A 261 20.35 2.20 -28.70
C PRO A 261 21.07 3.17 -27.74
N ASP A 262 21.81 4.12 -28.30
CA ASP A 262 22.36 5.25 -27.55
C ASP A 262 21.22 6.24 -27.25
N VAL A 263 20.82 6.32 -25.98
CA VAL A 263 19.68 7.12 -25.53
C VAL A 263 19.93 7.56 -24.08
N ASP A 264 19.53 8.78 -23.75
CA ASP A 264 19.57 9.26 -22.36
C ASP A 264 18.61 8.46 -21.47
N ALA A 265 19.01 8.17 -20.24
CA ALA A 265 18.23 7.32 -19.34
C ALA A 265 16.88 7.96 -18.93
N VAL A 266 16.80 9.29 -18.81
CA VAL A 266 15.54 9.97 -18.52
C VAL A 266 14.62 9.94 -19.74
N VAL A 267 15.17 10.11 -20.94
CA VAL A 267 14.43 9.94 -22.20
C VAL A 267 13.90 8.51 -22.35
N ALA A 268 14.73 7.51 -22.04
CA ALA A 268 14.32 6.11 -22.03
C ALA A 268 13.19 5.85 -21.03
N ALA A 269 13.30 6.35 -19.79
CA ALA A 269 12.25 6.22 -18.79
C ALA A 269 10.94 6.91 -19.25
N ALA A 270 11.04 8.07 -19.89
CA ALA A 270 9.89 8.80 -20.43
C ALA A 270 9.19 8.03 -21.55
N ALA A 271 9.94 7.33 -22.41
CA ALA A 271 9.40 6.50 -23.48
C ALA A 271 8.76 5.20 -22.94
N LEU A 272 9.26 4.69 -21.82
CA LEU A 272 8.84 3.42 -21.23
C LEU A 272 7.74 3.54 -20.16
N ARG A 273 7.35 4.76 -19.76
CA ARG A 273 6.25 5.01 -18.80
C ARG A 273 4.85 4.67 -19.33
N GLY A 274 4.72 3.86 -20.37
CA GLY A 274 3.44 3.26 -20.75
C GLY A 274 3.03 2.10 -19.83
N SER A 275 3.98 1.51 -19.10
CA SER A 275 3.76 0.37 -18.21
C SER A 275 3.24 0.78 -16.83
N ASP A 276 2.47 -0.10 -16.19
CA ASP A 276 1.89 0.12 -14.85
C ASP A 276 2.94 0.48 -13.79
N ARG A 277 4.07 -0.24 -13.78
CA ARG A 277 5.23 0.07 -12.94
C ARG A 277 6.50 0.30 -13.75
N ILE A 278 7.24 1.32 -13.32
CA ILE A 278 8.58 1.62 -13.81
C ILE A 278 9.44 2.17 -12.67
N MET A 279 10.70 1.72 -12.62
CA MET A 279 11.69 2.27 -11.72
C MET A 279 12.92 2.69 -12.51
N LEU A 280 13.30 3.95 -12.40
CA LEU A 280 14.60 4.46 -12.81
C LEU A 280 15.42 4.68 -11.55
N SER A 281 16.60 4.06 -11.47
CA SER A 281 17.54 4.22 -10.37
C SER A 281 18.92 4.57 -10.90
N CYS A 282 19.61 5.46 -10.22
CA CYS A 282 20.97 5.87 -10.51
C CYS A 282 21.76 5.82 -9.22
N ARG A 283 22.82 5.02 -9.20
CA ARG A 283 23.74 4.91 -8.06
C ARG A 283 25.14 5.34 -8.46
N ALA A 284 25.80 6.06 -7.57
CA ALA A 284 27.23 6.29 -7.68
C ALA A 284 27.99 4.98 -7.43
N ALA A 285 28.93 4.65 -8.32
CA ALA A 285 29.88 3.56 -8.13
C ALA A 285 31.30 4.01 -8.50
N GLU A 286 32.31 3.32 -7.96
CA GLU A 286 33.73 3.63 -8.22
C GLU A 286 34.06 3.60 -9.74
N THR A 287 33.40 2.70 -10.46
CA THR A 287 33.53 2.54 -11.91
C THR A 287 32.65 3.51 -12.72
N GLY A 288 32.12 4.56 -12.09
CA GLY A 288 31.15 5.49 -12.69
C GLY A 288 29.70 5.17 -12.33
N PRO A 289 28.77 6.11 -12.56
CA PRO A 289 27.36 5.90 -12.22
C PRO A 289 26.78 4.73 -13.01
N VAL A 290 25.99 3.89 -12.33
CA VAL A 290 25.20 2.84 -12.95
C VAL A 290 23.75 3.28 -12.92
N VAL A 291 23.13 3.38 -14.10
CA VAL A 291 21.71 3.70 -14.22
C VAL A 291 20.96 2.46 -14.68
N LEU A 292 19.84 2.18 -14.03
CA LEU A 292 19.02 1.01 -14.30
C LEU A 292 17.56 1.43 -14.41
N ILE A 293 16.90 0.99 -15.48
CA ILE A 293 15.46 1.04 -15.63
C ILE A 293 14.90 -0.37 -15.51
N ALA A 294 13.97 -0.56 -14.58
CA ALA A 294 13.15 -1.75 -14.48
C ALA A 294 11.73 -1.43 -14.97
N VAL A 295 11.18 -2.23 -15.89
CA VAL A 295 9.88 -1.98 -16.50
C VAL A 295 9.18 -3.28 -16.91
N GLY A 296 7.83 -3.24 -16.97
CA GLY A 296 6.98 -4.40 -17.26
C GLY A 296 6.88 -5.34 -16.06
N GLU A 297 5.85 -6.16 -15.98
CA GLU A 297 5.51 -6.90 -14.76
C GLU A 297 5.41 -8.40 -15.03
N LEU A 298 6.38 -9.18 -14.55
CA LEU A 298 6.26 -10.64 -14.49
C LEU A 298 5.52 -11.08 -13.21
N ALA A 299 5.69 -10.31 -12.14
CA ALA A 299 5.01 -10.49 -10.87
C ALA A 299 4.89 -9.14 -10.15
N VAL A 300 3.88 -8.99 -9.31
CA VAL A 300 3.63 -7.82 -8.48
C VAL A 300 3.30 -8.26 -7.06
N ALA A 301 3.97 -7.67 -6.06
CA ALA A 301 3.65 -7.82 -4.65
C ALA A 301 3.24 -6.45 -4.08
N ARG A 302 1.94 -6.23 -3.88
CA ARG A 302 1.37 -4.98 -3.40
C ARG A 302 0.47 -5.18 -2.18
N ARG A 303 0.70 -4.39 -1.12
CA ARG A 303 -0.18 -4.33 0.06
C ARG A 303 -0.40 -2.89 0.50
N VAL A 304 -1.66 -2.54 0.70
CA VAL A 304 -2.07 -1.27 1.32
C VAL A 304 -2.55 -1.54 2.75
N GLY A 305 -2.04 -0.77 3.69
CA GLY A 305 -2.39 -0.87 5.10
C GLY A 305 -1.78 -2.10 5.82
N HIS A 306 -2.30 -2.31 7.02
CA HIS A 306 -1.78 -3.29 7.97
C HIS A 306 -2.03 -4.72 7.52
N ARG A 307 -1.15 -5.60 7.99
CA ARG A 307 -1.24 -7.02 7.73
C ARG A 307 -2.40 -7.63 8.51
N ARG A 308 -3.32 -8.30 7.80
CA ARG A 308 -4.56 -8.86 8.37
C ARG A 308 -4.33 -10.16 9.15
N ASP A 309 -3.42 -11.00 8.68
CA ASP A 309 -3.06 -12.27 9.30
C ASP A 309 -1.56 -12.28 9.66
N PRO A 310 -1.19 -12.24 10.95
CA PRO A 310 0.20 -12.35 11.42
C PRO A 310 0.87 -13.71 11.17
N SER A 311 0.11 -14.76 10.83
CA SER A 311 0.64 -16.11 10.59
C SER A 311 1.16 -16.35 9.16
N ALA A 312 0.64 -15.64 8.16
CA ALA A 312 1.19 -15.62 6.80
C ALA A 312 2.70 -15.24 6.72
N PRO A 313 3.38 -15.37 5.57
CA PRO A 313 4.68 -14.72 5.39
C PRO A 313 4.51 -13.21 5.17
N ALA A 314 5.42 -12.39 5.72
CA ALA A 314 5.50 -10.98 5.37
C ALA A 314 5.81 -10.83 3.87
N PRO A 315 5.36 -9.77 3.17
CA PRO A 315 5.58 -9.62 1.74
C PRO A 315 7.04 -9.69 1.29
N VAL A 316 7.99 -9.21 2.10
CA VAL A 316 9.43 -9.38 1.83
C VAL A 316 9.88 -10.84 1.84
N THR A 317 9.34 -11.66 2.72
CA THR A 317 9.66 -13.10 2.77
C THR A 317 9.00 -13.85 1.63
N ALA A 318 7.72 -13.58 1.37
CA ALA A 318 7.02 -14.16 0.23
C ALA A 318 7.69 -13.79 -1.11
N ALA A 319 8.25 -12.58 -1.21
CA ALA A 319 9.02 -12.14 -2.38
C ALA A 319 10.31 -12.98 -2.57
N ILE A 320 11.06 -13.27 -1.51
CA ILE A 320 12.25 -14.14 -1.60
C ILE A 320 11.84 -15.60 -1.84
N ASP A 321 10.79 -16.10 -1.19
CA ASP A 321 10.26 -17.45 -1.41
C ASP A 321 9.82 -17.65 -2.86
N PHE A 322 9.17 -16.65 -3.44
CA PHE A 322 8.78 -16.65 -4.84
C PHE A 322 9.99 -16.74 -5.76
N LEU A 323 11.05 -15.96 -5.51
CA LEU A 323 12.28 -16.01 -6.32
C LEU A 323 13.04 -17.33 -6.15
N ASP A 324 13.11 -17.88 -4.94
CA ASP A 324 13.76 -19.17 -4.67
C ASP A 324 12.99 -20.34 -5.31
N GLY A 325 11.68 -20.18 -5.50
CA GLY A 325 10.85 -21.12 -6.24
C GLY A 325 11.09 -21.11 -7.75
N LEU A 326 11.75 -20.10 -8.31
CA LEU A 326 11.96 -19.96 -9.75
C LEU A 326 13.35 -20.43 -10.18
N GLU A 327 13.44 -21.03 -11.37
CA GLU A 327 14.70 -21.31 -12.01
C GLU A 327 15.07 -20.17 -12.98
N PHE A 328 16.23 -19.54 -12.79
CA PHE A 328 16.69 -18.48 -13.71
C PHE A 328 17.70 -19.02 -14.70
N ALA A 329 17.55 -18.62 -15.97
CA ALA A 329 18.45 -19.00 -17.04
C ALA A 329 19.94 -18.69 -16.70
N SER A 330 20.85 -19.51 -17.23
CA SER A 330 22.29 -19.37 -16.98
C SER A 330 22.79 -17.96 -17.34
N GLY A 331 23.59 -17.39 -16.43
CA GLY A 331 24.14 -16.04 -16.58
C GLY A 331 23.25 -14.93 -16.01
N ALA A 332 22.03 -15.22 -15.54
CA ALA A 332 21.19 -14.22 -14.87
C ALA A 332 21.86 -13.73 -13.57
N GLY A 333 22.16 -12.44 -13.52
CA GLY A 333 22.82 -11.79 -12.38
C GLY A 333 21.86 -11.48 -11.20
N PRO A 334 22.40 -10.94 -10.09
CA PRO A 334 21.60 -10.59 -8.92
C PRO A 334 20.47 -9.59 -9.22
N ASP A 335 20.74 -8.59 -10.05
CA ASP A 335 19.74 -7.58 -10.48
C ASP A 335 18.56 -8.22 -11.25
N GLU A 336 18.81 -9.31 -11.98
CA GLU A 336 17.77 -10.05 -12.72
C GLU A 336 16.93 -10.97 -11.81
N ARG A 337 17.43 -11.29 -10.62
CA ARG A 337 16.79 -12.13 -9.60
C ARG A 337 16.28 -11.31 -8.43
N SER A 338 15.73 -10.13 -8.73
CA SER A 338 15.34 -9.14 -7.73
C SER A 338 13.98 -8.52 -8.03
N TRP A 339 13.27 -8.23 -6.95
CA TRP A 339 12.12 -7.35 -6.90
C TRP A 339 12.58 -5.90 -6.88
N TYR A 340 11.77 -5.02 -7.45
CA TYR A 340 12.00 -3.57 -7.52
C TYR A 340 10.79 -2.84 -6.97
N GLY A 341 10.99 -1.70 -6.32
CA GLY A 341 9.89 -0.84 -5.86
C GLY A 341 10.12 -0.26 -4.48
N CYS A 342 9.03 -0.12 -3.72
CA CYS A 342 9.01 0.56 -2.42
C CYS A 342 8.57 -0.36 -1.26
N ILE A 343 9.19 -0.14 -0.11
CA ILE A 343 8.81 -0.67 1.21
C ILE A 343 8.51 0.54 2.09
N GLY A 344 7.25 0.72 2.49
CA GLY A 344 6.82 1.80 3.39
C GLY A 344 7.34 1.60 4.81
N TYR A 345 7.45 2.70 5.56
CA TYR A 345 7.82 2.70 6.98
C TYR A 345 6.94 1.77 7.81
N ASP A 346 5.64 1.72 7.48
CA ASP A 346 4.64 0.91 8.16
C ASP A 346 4.92 -0.61 8.06
N ALA A 347 5.84 -1.03 7.17
CA ALA A 347 6.30 -2.42 7.07
C ALA A 347 6.92 -2.93 8.36
N VAL A 348 7.39 -2.05 9.25
CA VAL A 348 7.89 -2.44 10.57
C VAL A 348 6.87 -3.21 11.41
N THR A 349 5.57 -2.99 11.19
CA THR A 349 4.48 -3.73 11.86
C THR A 349 4.46 -5.23 11.52
N ASP A 350 5.15 -5.65 10.45
CA ASP A 350 5.32 -7.07 10.13
C ASP A 350 6.45 -7.74 10.93
N PHE A 351 7.33 -6.94 11.53
CA PHE A 351 8.56 -7.39 12.17
C PHE A 351 8.53 -7.15 13.68
N GLU A 352 7.83 -6.12 14.12
CA GLU A 352 7.70 -5.68 15.51
C GLU A 352 6.22 -5.55 15.89
N ARG A 353 5.90 -5.75 17.17
CA ARG A 353 4.53 -5.63 17.70
C ARG A 353 4.16 -4.17 17.91
N LEU A 354 3.71 -3.51 16.85
CA LEU A 354 3.37 -2.10 16.82
C LEU A 354 1.97 -1.88 16.22
N SER A 355 1.33 -0.79 16.60
CA SER A 355 0.14 -0.26 15.93
C SER A 355 0.45 1.15 15.52
N LEU A 356 0.38 1.42 14.20
CA LEU A 356 0.72 2.72 13.63
C LEU A 356 -0.50 3.33 12.95
N GLN A 357 -0.51 4.66 12.85
CA GLN A 357 -1.48 5.40 12.05
C GLN A 357 -1.55 4.87 10.61
N SER A 358 -2.76 4.74 10.06
CA SER A 358 -2.95 4.24 8.69
C SER A 358 -2.56 5.29 7.65
N THR A 359 -2.12 4.81 6.48
CA THR A 359 -1.77 5.67 5.34
C THR A 359 -2.48 5.18 4.07
N SER A 360 -2.78 6.09 3.14
CA SER A 360 -3.37 5.75 1.84
C SER A 360 -2.38 5.12 0.87
N LEU A 361 -1.08 5.33 1.12
CA LEU A 361 0.01 4.75 0.34
C LEU A 361 0.20 3.27 0.68
N PRO A 362 0.69 2.46 -0.27
CA PRO A 362 0.98 1.07 0.00
C PRO A 362 2.14 0.90 0.99
N THR A 363 2.01 -0.06 1.89
CA THR A 363 3.10 -0.55 2.74
C THR A 363 4.14 -1.30 1.92
N TYR A 364 3.72 -2.00 0.86
CA TYR A 364 4.61 -2.58 -0.14
C TYR A 364 4.04 -2.35 -1.51
N ASP A 365 4.87 -1.91 -2.45
CA ASP A 365 4.55 -1.91 -3.88
C ASP A 365 5.82 -2.33 -4.62
N LEU A 366 5.89 -3.62 -4.93
CA LEU A 366 7.05 -4.29 -5.49
C LEU A 366 6.66 -4.99 -6.79
N PHE A 367 7.58 -5.08 -7.75
CA PHE A 367 7.39 -5.85 -8.97
C PHE A 367 8.66 -6.56 -9.40
N LEU A 368 8.48 -7.76 -9.98
CA LEU A 368 9.52 -8.48 -10.71
C LEU A 368 9.46 -8.01 -12.17
N PRO A 369 10.49 -7.32 -12.69
CA PRO A 369 10.34 -6.64 -13.96
C PRO A 369 10.36 -7.60 -15.16
N GLU A 370 9.70 -7.26 -16.25
CA GLU A 370 9.84 -7.99 -17.51
C GLU A 370 11.16 -7.63 -18.20
N VAL A 371 11.56 -6.36 -18.16
CA VAL A 371 12.76 -5.86 -18.83
C VAL A 371 13.61 -5.01 -17.89
N LEU A 372 14.92 -5.19 -17.99
CA LEU A 372 15.93 -4.33 -17.38
C LEU A 372 16.71 -3.60 -18.48
N VAL A 373 16.86 -2.29 -18.37
CA VAL A 373 17.72 -1.49 -19.24
C VAL A 373 18.82 -0.88 -18.40
N ARG A 374 20.07 -1.27 -18.71
CA ARG A 374 21.27 -0.83 -18.01
C ARG A 374 22.01 0.19 -18.85
N PHE A 375 22.41 1.29 -18.22
CA PHE A 375 23.30 2.28 -18.80
C PHE A 375 24.57 2.34 -17.97
N ASP A 376 25.68 2.04 -18.62
CA ASP A 376 27.01 2.15 -18.04
C ASP A 376 28.02 2.63 -19.09
N ARG A 377 29.31 2.62 -18.75
CA ARG A 377 30.39 3.09 -19.64
C ARG A 377 30.52 2.26 -20.93
N THR A 378 29.94 1.06 -20.99
CA THR A 378 29.95 0.18 -22.17
C THR A 378 28.79 0.46 -23.13
N GLY A 379 27.80 1.24 -22.68
CA GLY A 379 26.62 1.66 -23.42
C GLY A 379 25.33 1.12 -22.79
N THR A 380 24.29 1.06 -23.61
CA THR A 380 22.98 0.56 -23.19
C THR A 380 22.88 -0.95 -23.40
N THR A 381 22.50 -1.69 -22.37
CA THR A 381 22.18 -3.12 -22.44
C THR A 381 20.71 -3.33 -22.10
N VAL A 382 19.99 -4.10 -22.90
CA VAL A 382 18.59 -4.46 -22.67
C VAL A 382 18.52 -5.95 -22.34
N VAL A 383 17.89 -6.28 -21.23
CA VAL A 383 17.68 -7.67 -20.78
C VAL A 383 16.19 -7.90 -20.65
N GLY A 384 15.62 -8.62 -21.61
CA GLY A 384 14.24 -9.08 -21.57
C GLY A 384 14.12 -10.42 -20.87
N ARG A 385 13.05 -10.61 -20.10
CA ARG A 385 12.76 -11.82 -19.34
C ARG A 385 11.34 -12.31 -19.60
N GLY A 386 11.10 -13.61 -19.44
CA GLY A 386 9.76 -14.18 -19.57
C GLY A 386 9.72 -15.69 -19.38
N ALA A 387 8.50 -16.24 -19.34
CA ALA A 387 8.24 -17.67 -19.13
C ALA A 387 8.75 -18.56 -20.28
N THR A 388 9.09 -17.99 -21.43
CA THR A 388 9.68 -18.71 -22.57
C THR A 388 10.79 -17.89 -23.22
N ALA A 389 11.73 -18.54 -23.91
CA ALA A 389 12.79 -17.84 -24.65
C ALA A 389 12.25 -16.86 -25.72
N PRO A 390 11.20 -17.19 -26.50
CA PRO A 390 10.56 -16.22 -27.39
C PRO A 390 9.93 -15.04 -26.65
N ALA A 391 9.29 -15.25 -25.49
CA ALA A 391 8.73 -14.16 -24.69
C ALA A 391 9.81 -13.21 -24.19
N ALA A 392 10.91 -13.74 -23.64
CA ALA A 392 12.06 -12.95 -23.18
C ALA A 392 12.68 -12.11 -24.32
N ARG A 393 12.86 -12.71 -25.49
CA ARG A 393 13.34 -11.99 -26.69
C ARG A 393 12.36 -10.92 -27.13
N GLY A 394 11.07 -11.25 -27.22
CA GLY A 394 10.02 -10.32 -27.61
C GLY A 394 9.94 -9.11 -26.67
N ALA A 395 10.13 -9.32 -25.37
CA ALA A 395 10.18 -8.24 -24.38
C ALA A 395 11.34 -7.27 -24.63
N ALA A 396 12.55 -7.79 -24.82
CA ALA A 396 13.72 -6.97 -25.16
C ALA A 396 13.52 -6.19 -26.47
N GLU A 397 13.09 -6.87 -27.53
CA GLU A 397 12.87 -6.26 -28.85
C GLU A 397 11.76 -5.19 -28.83
N ARG A 398 10.71 -5.37 -28.02
CA ARG A 398 9.69 -4.34 -27.81
C ARG A 398 10.29 -3.08 -27.19
N VAL A 399 11.04 -3.23 -26.10
CA VAL A 399 11.69 -2.11 -25.42
C VAL A 399 12.70 -1.42 -26.33
N GLU A 400 13.54 -2.17 -27.05
CA GLU A 400 14.47 -1.58 -28.01
C GLU A 400 13.79 -0.76 -29.10
N ARG A 401 12.66 -1.24 -29.63
CA ARG A 401 11.90 -0.51 -30.65
C ARG A 401 11.38 0.81 -30.10
N VAL A 402 10.87 0.80 -28.86
CA VAL A 402 10.42 2.02 -28.16
C VAL A 402 11.61 2.97 -27.95
N LEU A 403 12.76 2.46 -27.50
CA LEU A 403 13.95 3.28 -27.26
C LEU A 403 14.54 3.88 -28.54
N ARG A 404 14.53 3.15 -29.67
CA ARG A 404 15.00 3.68 -30.97
C ARG A 404 14.09 4.78 -31.51
N GLY A 405 12.81 4.73 -31.18
CA GLY A 405 11.83 5.76 -31.52
C GLY A 405 11.69 6.87 -30.48
N ALA A 406 12.49 6.83 -29.41
CA ALA A 406 12.40 7.83 -28.35
C ALA A 406 12.87 9.19 -28.86
N GLY A 407 11.97 10.17 -28.83
CA GLY A 407 12.29 11.57 -29.13
C GLY A 407 12.88 12.28 -27.92
N GLU A 408 12.70 13.60 -27.86
CA GLU A 408 13.13 14.37 -26.69
C GLU A 408 12.12 14.27 -25.54
N PHE A 409 12.62 14.23 -24.30
CA PHE A 409 11.76 14.34 -23.13
C PHE A 409 11.36 15.81 -22.89
N ALA A 410 10.12 16.14 -23.27
CA ALA A 410 9.49 17.42 -22.96
C ALA A 410 9.06 17.46 -21.48
N GLN A 411 9.69 18.34 -20.69
CA GLN A 411 9.34 18.54 -19.29
C GLN A 411 7.96 19.20 -19.17
N THR A 412 7.03 18.57 -18.46
CA THR A 412 5.71 19.15 -18.15
C THR A 412 5.84 20.14 -17.00
N PRO A 413 5.34 21.38 -17.11
CA PRO A 413 5.38 22.33 -16.00
C PRO A 413 4.63 21.80 -14.78
N THR A 414 5.31 21.75 -13.63
CA THR A 414 4.65 21.50 -12.34
C THR A 414 3.81 22.70 -11.93
N ARG A 415 2.55 22.48 -11.58
CA ARG A 415 1.64 23.49 -11.03
C ARG A 415 1.24 23.07 -9.63
N ALA A 416 1.76 23.76 -8.62
CA ALA A 416 1.41 23.52 -7.23
C ALA A 416 0.62 24.70 -6.67
N GLY A 417 -0.45 24.39 -5.93
CA GLY A 417 -1.16 25.36 -5.10
C GLY A 417 -0.42 25.66 -3.80
N ALA A 418 -1.05 26.44 -2.93
CA ALA A 418 -0.56 26.64 -1.58
C ALA A 418 -0.71 25.34 -0.77
N GLY A 419 0.38 24.90 -0.14
CA GLY A 419 0.37 23.76 0.76
C GLY A 419 0.42 24.13 2.23
N THR A 420 0.30 23.11 3.08
CA THR A 420 0.33 23.21 4.54
C THR A 420 1.28 22.18 5.13
N PHE A 421 1.83 22.52 6.30
CA PHE A 421 2.53 21.54 7.12
C PHE A 421 1.53 20.77 7.98
N GLY A 422 1.78 19.49 8.21
CA GLY A 422 0.98 18.65 9.09
C GLY A 422 1.04 19.11 10.55
N HIS A 423 2.20 19.64 10.96
CA HIS A 423 2.34 20.39 12.21
C HIS A 423 2.28 21.89 11.93
N GLY A 424 1.51 22.63 12.73
CA GLY A 424 1.77 24.04 12.96
C GLY A 424 3.17 24.26 13.55
N VAL A 425 3.68 25.50 13.49
CA VAL A 425 5.02 25.82 14.02
C VAL A 425 5.10 25.45 15.50
N ASP A 426 4.18 25.97 16.31
CA ASP A 426 4.17 25.72 17.76
C ASP A 426 3.96 24.25 18.12
N GLU A 427 3.14 23.53 17.34
CA GLU A 427 2.91 22.09 17.52
C GLU A 427 4.19 21.28 17.34
N TYR A 428 4.98 21.60 16.31
CA TYR A 428 6.27 20.94 16.09
C TYR A 428 7.26 21.26 17.22
N LEU A 429 7.33 22.52 17.67
CA LEU A 429 8.21 22.90 18.77
C LEU A 429 7.84 22.16 20.05
N GLU A 430 6.54 21.99 20.30
CA GLU A 430 6.04 21.26 21.45
C GLU A 430 6.32 19.75 21.34
N ALA A 431 6.16 19.16 20.15
CA ALA A 431 6.56 17.78 19.91
C ALA A 431 8.05 17.54 20.23
N VAL A 432 8.93 18.48 19.86
CA VAL A 432 10.36 18.41 20.22
C VAL A 432 10.55 18.50 21.74
N ARG A 433 9.83 19.38 22.45
CA ARG A 433 9.91 19.47 23.92
C ARG A 433 9.46 18.17 24.59
N ARG A 434 8.34 17.59 24.14
CA ARG A 434 7.84 16.30 24.64
C ARG A 434 8.81 15.14 24.36
N ALA A 435 9.44 15.12 23.19
CA ALA A 435 10.50 14.14 22.90
C ALA A 435 11.69 14.26 23.88
N LYS A 436 12.05 15.47 24.30
CA LYS A 436 13.09 15.69 25.32
C LYS A 436 12.66 15.22 26.71
N GLU A 437 11.38 15.32 27.05
CA GLU A 437 10.83 14.77 28.30
C GLU A 437 10.98 13.24 28.31
N TYR A 438 10.69 12.56 27.21
CA TYR A 438 10.93 11.12 27.08
C TYR A 438 12.42 10.75 27.23
N ILE A 439 13.33 11.57 26.71
CA ILE A 439 14.77 11.39 26.90
C ILE A 439 15.17 11.56 28.37
N LEU A 440 14.67 12.60 29.03
CA LEU A 440 14.92 12.87 30.45
C LEU A 440 14.37 11.79 31.38
N ALA A 441 13.24 11.19 31.02
CA ALA A 441 12.65 10.06 31.74
C ALA A 441 13.45 8.75 31.55
N GLY A 442 14.35 8.70 30.56
CA GLY A 442 15.16 7.53 30.24
C GLY A 442 14.45 6.51 29.33
N ASP A 443 13.35 6.89 28.69
CA ASP A 443 12.60 6.01 27.76
C ASP A 443 13.38 5.78 26.46
N ILE A 444 14.07 6.83 25.99
CA ILE A 444 14.85 6.85 24.75
C ILE A 444 16.13 7.69 24.93
N PHE A 445 17.15 7.41 24.13
CA PHE A 445 18.33 8.27 23.94
C PHE A 445 18.11 9.30 22.83
N GLN A 446 17.33 8.93 21.81
CA GLN A 446 17.00 9.76 20.66
C GLN A 446 15.70 9.30 20.01
N VAL A 447 14.98 10.26 19.43
CA VAL A 447 13.89 10.02 18.47
C VAL A 447 14.05 10.95 17.27
N VAL A 448 13.72 10.49 16.07
CA VAL A 448 13.76 11.29 14.85
C VAL A 448 12.36 11.76 14.55
N LEU A 449 12.04 13.03 14.84
CA LEU A 449 10.74 13.61 14.53
C LEU A 449 10.76 14.26 13.16
N SER A 450 9.62 14.20 12.46
CA SER A 450 9.47 14.75 11.12
C SER A 450 8.22 15.60 10.95
N THR A 451 8.25 16.45 9.93
CA THR A 451 7.09 17.24 9.50
C THR A 451 6.84 17.04 8.01
N ARG A 452 5.57 16.92 7.64
CA ARG A 452 5.12 16.73 6.26
C ARG A 452 4.52 18.01 5.71
N TYR A 453 5.00 18.48 4.58
CA TYR A 453 4.36 19.50 3.76
C TYR A 453 3.54 18.85 2.66
N SER A 454 2.28 19.26 2.48
CA SER A 454 1.41 18.77 1.41
C SER A 454 0.80 19.92 0.63
N ALA A 455 0.78 19.82 -0.70
CA ALA A 455 0.13 20.81 -1.57
C ALA A 455 -0.65 20.13 -2.69
N PRO A 456 -1.85 20.61 -3.06
CA PRO A 456 -2.52 20.18 -4.28
C PRO A 456 -1.64 20.55 -5.49
N ALA A 457 -1.44 19.62 -6.41
CA ALA A 457 -0.51 19.83 -7.52
C ALA A 457 -0.80 18.94 -8.72
N GLU A 458 -0.58 19.51 -9.91
CA GLU A 458 -0.39 18.77 -11.15
C GLU A 458 1.12 18.66 -11.40
N ALA A 459 1.68 17.46 -11.22
CA ALA A 459 3.12 17.21 -11.34
C ALA A 459 3.40 15.91 -12.10
N ASP A 460 4.35 15.96 -13.03
CA ASP A 460 4.98 14.77 -13.62
C ASP A 460 6.25 14.47 -12.82
N GLY A 461 6.27 13.36 -12.07
CA GLY A 461 7.39 13.03 -11.19
C GLY A 461 8.70 12.80 -11.95
N LEU A 462 8.67 12.37 -13.22
CA LEU A 462 9.88 12.27 -14.02
C LEU A 462 10.46 13.65 -14.38
N THR A 463 9.60 14.65 -14.57
CA THR A 463 10.05 16.05 -14.71
C THR A 463 10.70 16.53 -13.42
N VAL A 464 10.11 16.22 -12.27
CA VAL A 464 10.68 16.58 -10.96
C VAL A 464 12.00 15.85 -10.71
N TYR A 465 12.10 14.57 -11.09
CA TYR A 465 13.32 13.77 -11.02
C TYR A 465 14.46 14.44 -11.80
N ARG A 466 14.20 14.80 -13.07
CA ARG A 466 15.21 15.44 -13.93
C ARG A 466 15.73 16.73 -13.30
N ARG A 467 14.83 17.59 -12.81
CA ARG A 467 15.21 18.84 -12.13
C ARG A 467 16.01 18.57 -10.86
N LEU A 468 15.59 17.61 -10.04
CA LEU A 468 16.29 17.27 -8.80
C LEU A 468 17.70 16.77 -9.09
N ALA A 469 17.88 15.94 -10.11
CA ALA A 469 19.17 15.41 -10.56
C ALA A 469 20.12 16.50 -11.10
N GLU A 470 19.61 17.60 -11.65
CA GLU A 470 20.43 18.71 -12.19
C GLU A 470 21.22 19.45 -11.10
N PHE A 471 20.66 19.64 -9.90
CA PHE A 471 21.29 20.45 -8.86
C PHE A 471 21.58 19.70 -7.55
N ASN A 472 20.93 18.56 -7.28
CA ASN A 472 21.18 17.80 -6.07
C ASN A 472 22.13 16.62 -6.34
N ARG A 473 23.37 16.71 -5.86
CA ARG A 473 24.35 15.63 -5.98
C ARG A 473 24.19 14.67 -4.80
N SER A 474 23.53 13.56 -5.06
CA SER A 474 23.29 12.49 -4.08
C SER A 474 23.79 11.16 -4.64
N PRO A 475 24.31 10.26 -3.79
CA PRO A 475 24.78 8.93 -4.24
C PRO A 475 23.66 8.08 -4.85
N TYR A 476 22.40 8.30 -4.46
CA TYR A 476 21.26 7.51 -4.92
C TYR A 476 20.13 8.41 -5.42
N HIS A 477 19.87 8.37 -6.71
CA HIS A 477 18.71 9.01 -7.33
C HIS A 477 17.72 7.95 -7.78
N PHE A 478 16.44 8.19 -7.56
CA PHE A 478 15.39 7.27 -7.99
C PHE A 478 14.12 8.00 -8.42
N TYR A 479 13.47 7.40 -9.41
CA TYR A 479 12.11 7.66 -9.83
C TYR A 479 11.38 6.32 -9.85
N TYR A 480 10.31 6.22 -9.07
CA TYR A 480 9.42 5.08 -9.07
C TYR A 480 8.02 5.56 -9.44
N ARG A 481 7.38 4.92 -10.40
CA ARG A 481 5.97 5.13 -10.69
C ARG A 481 5.24 3.82 -10.56
N SER A 482 4.13 3.86 -9.82
CA SER A 482 3.13 2.82 -9.74
C SER A 482 1.82 3.31 -10.38
N THR A 483 0.77 2.51 -10.27
CA THR A 483 -0.54 2.77 -10.89
C THR A 483 -1.23 4.05 -10.38
N ASP A 484 -0.92 4.49 -9.15
CA ASP A 484 -1.68 5.50 -8.40
C ASP A 484 -0.80 6.46 -7.58
N PHE A 485 0.53 6.34 -7.68
CA PHE A 485 1.48 7.27 -7.06
C PHE A 485 2.84 7.25 -7.76
N GLU A 486 3.58 8.32 -7.58
CA GLU A 486 4.99 8.44 -7.99
C GLU A 486 5.86 8.80 -6.80
N VAL A 487 7.07 8.27 -6.72
CA VAL A 487 8.08 8.61 -5.72
C VAL A 487 9.33 9.08 -6.43
N VAL A 488 9.80 10.26 -6.05
CA VAL A 488 10.98 10.89 -6.64
C VAL A 488 11.93 11.23 -5.51
N GLY A 489 13.19 10.84 -5.60
CA GLY A 489 14.14 11.20 -4.55
C GLY A 489 15.60 11.13 -4.93
N ALA A 490 16.40 11.73 -4.06
CA ALA A 490 17.84 11.84 -4.17
C ALA A 490 18.44 11.53 -2.78
N SER A 491 18.36 10.26 -2.37
CA SER A 491 18.71 9.82 -1.03
C SER A 491 20.22 9.86 -0.77
N PRO A 492 20.67 10.47 0.35
CA PRO A 492 22.06 10.49 0.74
C PRO A 492 22.54 9.19 1.39
N GLU A 493 21.63 8.30 1.78
CA GLU A 493 21.92 7.19 2.68
C GLU A 493 21.31 5.87 2.16
N PRO A 494 22.11 4.78 2.05
CA PRO A 494 21.55 3.47 1.77
C PRO A 494 20.83 2.95 3.01
N CYS A 495 19.68 2.30 2.83
CA CYS A 495 19.03 1.57 3.91
C CYS A 495 19.84 0.31 4.26
N VAL A 496 20.09 -0.53 3.25
CA VAL A 496 20.97 -1.70 3.38
C VAL A 496 21.45 -2.14 1.99
N THR A 497 22.72 -2.54 1.91
CA THR A 497 23.29 -3.18 0.71
C THR A 497 23.72 -4.60 1.05
N LEU A 498 23.37 -5.56 0.19
CA LEU A 498 23.80 -6.95 0.24
C LEU A 498 24.33 -7.35 -1.13
N THR A 499 25.57 -7.86 -1.16
CA THR A 499 26.16 -8.47 -2.35
C THR A 499 26.65 -9.87 -2.01
N GLY A 500 25.91 -10.88 -2.47
CA GLY A 500 26.14 -12.28 -2.11
C GLY A 500 25.87 -12.53 -0.63
N ARG A 501 26.90 -12.41 0.20
CA ARG A 501 26.79 -12.51 1.68
C ARG A 501 27.34 -11.29 2.41
N ASP A 502 27.97 -10.36 1.69
CA ASP A 502 28.58 -9.17 2.30
C ASP A 502 27.52 -8.08 2.45
N VAL A 503 27.34 -7.63 3.69
CA VAL A 503 26.35 -6.63 4.09
C VAL A 503 27.06 -5.32 4.40
N LEU A 504 26.45 -4.21 3.98
CA LEU A 504 26.85 -2.86 4.34
C LEU A 504 25.62 -2.05 4.78
N ILE A 505 25.74 -1.41 5.94
CA ILE A 505 24.91 -0.26 6.35
C ILE A 505 25.88 0.91 6.51
N ARG A 506 25.50 2.08 5.99
CA ARG A 506 26.32 3.29 6.08
C ARG A 506 25.58 4.39 6.84
N PRO A 507 25.69 4.45 8.17
CA PRO A 507 25.15 5.55 8.94
C PRO A 507 25.75 6.88 8.50
N LEU A 508 24.88 7.87 8.30
CA LEU A 508 25.26 9.24 7.96
C LEU A 508 24.62 10.20 8.96
N ALA A 509 25.46 10.96 9.69
CA ALA A 509 25.00 11.99 10.62
C ALA A 509 26.04 13.10 10.70
N GLY A 510 25.60 14.32 11.01
CA GLY A 510 26.45 15.50 11.01
C GLY A 510 26.75 16.02 9.61
N THR A 511 26.45 17.30 9.41
CA THR A 511 26.60 17.99 8.13
C THR A 511 27.22 19.36 8.35
N ARG A 512 28.17 19.73 7.49
CA ARG A 512 28.63 21.12 7.37
C ARG A 512 28.63 21.57 5.92
N PRO A 513 28.35 22.86 5.64
CA PRO A 513 28.56 23.41 4.31
C PRO A 513 30.04 23.33 3.95
N ARG A 514 30.34 23.19 2.65
CA ARG A 514 31.72 23.31 2.16
C ARG A 514 32.24 24.73 2.38
N GLY A 515 33.51 24.85 2.72
CA GLY A 515 34.16 26.15 2.86
C GLY A 515 34.27 26.89 1.53
N ALA A 516 34.25 28.22 1.57
CA ALA A 516 34.47 29.06 0.40
C ALA A 516 35.88 28.87 -0.20
N ASP A 517 36.83 28.43 0.62
CA ASP A 517 38.19 28.07 0.24
C ASP A 517 38.68 26.86 1.06
N ARG A 518 39.90 26.39 0.80
CA ARG A 518 40.49 25.23 1.47
C ARG A 518 40.65 25.41 2.99
N ALA A 519 40.96 26.62 3.45
CA ALA A 519 41.16 26.87 4.88
C ALA A 519 39.82 26.82 5.63
N ALA A 520 38.80 27.49 5.09
CA ALA A 520 37.44 27.42 5.60
C ALA A 520 36.88 25.99 5.56
N ASP A 521 37.21 25.20 4.53
CA ASP A 521 36.77 23.82 4.39
C ASP A 521 37.38 22.91 5.47
N LEU A 522 38.67 23.10 5.78
CA LEU A 522 39.34 22.39 6.86
C LEU A 522 38.81 22.82 8.24
N MET A 523 38.45 24.09 8.42
CA MET A 523 37.81 24.57 9.65
C MET A 523 36.42 23.95 9.84
N ALA A 524 35.61 23.86 8.78
CA ALA A 524 34.29 23.22 8.82
C ALA A 524 34.40 21.72 9.14
N GLU A 525 35.39 21.04 8.58
CA GLU A 525 35.70 19.64 8.91
C GLU A 525 36.11 19.48 10.37
N GLN A 526 37.01 20.34 10.86
CA GLN A 526 37.46 20.29 12.25
C GLN A 526 36.31 20.60 13.23
N ASP A 527 35.43 21.54 12.89
CA ASP A 527 34.21 21.83 13.66
C ASP A 527 33.28 20.61 13.72
N LEU A 528 33.04 19.94 12.59
CA LEU A 528 32.24 18.71 12.54
C LEU A 528 32.86 17.59 13.39
N LEU A 529 34.17 17.39 13.29
CA LEU A 529 34.90 16.35 14.03
C LEU A 529 35.12 16.66 15.51
N SER A 530 34.90 17.90 15.95
CA SER A 530 35.04 18.30 17.36
C SER A 530 33.69 18.55 18.05
N SER A 531 32.59 18.54 17.31
CA SER A 531 31.25 18.71 17.87
C SER A 531 30.83 17.50 18.70
N GLU A 532 30.81 17.65 20.03
CA GLU A 532 30.43 16.56 20.95
C GLU A 532 29.02 16.01 20.67
N LYS A 533 28.06 16.89 20.33
CA LYS A 533 26.69 16.51 19.92
C LYS A 533 26.73 15.56 18.72
N GLU A 534 27.35 15.98 17.62
CA GLU A 534 27.38 15.24 16.35
C GLU A 534 28.12 13.91 16.49
N LEU A 535 29.23 13.91 17.24
CA LEU A 535 30.01 12.70 17.52
C LEU A 535 29.19 11.68 18.34
N ALA A 536 28.44 12.13 19.33
CA ALA A 536 27.61 11.27 20.18
C ALA A 536 26.45 10.66 19.38
N GLU A 537 25.73 11.49 18.62
CA GLU A 537 24.66 11.06 17.72
C GLU A 537 25.19 10.02 16.71
N HIS A 538 26.29 10.33 16.03
CA HIS A 538 26.84 9.42 15.02
C HIS A 538 27.29 8.07 15.62
N ARG A 539 27.93 8.07 16.80
CA ARG A 539 28.36 6.81 17.46
C ARG A 539 27.17 5.92 17.81
N MET A 540 26.09 6.51 18.31
CA MET A 540 24.87 5.77 18.63
C MET A 540 24.26 5.12 17.38
N LEU A 541 24.25 5.82 16.24
CA LEU A 541 23.77 5.28 14.97
C LEU A 541 24.65 4.14 14.45
N VAL A 542 25.98 4.25 14.61
CA VAL A 542 26.91 3.15 14.33
C VAL A 542 26.62 1.94 15.21
N ASP A 543 26.38 2.14 16.51
CA ASP A 543 26.07 1.04 17.42
C ASP A 543 24.71 0.40 17.12
N LEU A 544 23.71 1.18 16.70
CA LEU A 544 22.43 0.65 16.25
C LEU A 544 22.57 -0.21 14.99
N ALA A 545 23.31 0.27 13.99
CA ALA A 545 23.63 -0.52 12.79
C ALA A 545 24.43 -1.79 13.13
N ARG A 546 25.38 -1.73 14.08
CA ARG A 546 26.09 -2.93 14.57
C ARG A 546 25.15 -3.92 15.24
N ASN A 547 24.18 -3.43 16.00
CA ASN A 547 23.20 -4.26 16.70
C ASN A 547 22.26 -4.96 15.69
N ASP A 548 21.76 -4.21 14.71
CA ASP A 548 20.93 -4.74 13.62
C ASP A 548 21.67 -5.83 12.84
N LEU A 549 22.91 -5.57 12.39
CA LEU A 549 23.72 -6.59 11.71
C LEU A 549 24.09 -7.76 12.62
N GLY A 550 24.27 -7.52 13.92
CA GLY A 550 24.59 -8.54 14.92
C GLY A 550 23.54 -9.64 15.04
N ARG A 551 22.27 -9.36 14.69
CA ARG A 551 21.16 -10.33 14.72
C ARG A 551 21.26 -11.38 13.61
N VAL A 552 21.84 -11.04 12.47
CA VAL A 552 21.80 -11.86 11.23
C VAL A 552 23.16 -12.19 10.63
N CYS A 553 24.22 -11.47 11.01
CA CYS A 553 25.57 -11.73 10.55
C CYS A 553 26.27 -12.78 11.42
N ALA A 554 27.24 -13.49 10.82
CA ALA A 554 28.07 -14.42 11.57
C ALA A 554 28.84 -13.67 12.69
N PRO A 555 28.94 -14.25 13.90
CA PRO A 555 29.73 -13.68 14.98
C PRO A 555 31.15 -13.33 14.50
N SER A 556 31.71 -12.25 15.02
CA SER A 556 33.04 -11.76 14.63
C SER A 556 33.18 -11.32 13.16
N THR A 557 32.11 -11.16 12.40
CA THR A 557 32.17 -10.54 11.06
C THR A 557 31.68 -9.10 11.04
N VAL A 558 30.86 -8.69 12.03
CA VAL A 558 30.40 -7.30 12.17
C VAL A 558 31.58 -6.41 12.58
N ARG A 559 31.95 -5.47 11.70
CA ARG A 559 33.11 -4.58 11.83
C ARG A 559 32.76 -3.19 11.33
N VAL A 560 33.48 -2.18 11.82
CA VAL A 560 33.34 -0.79 11.38
C VAL A 560 34.66 -0.32 10.76
N PRO A 561 34.99 -0.75 9.53
CA PRO A 561 36.29 -0.45 8.91
C PRO A 561 36.53 1.04 8.65
N ARG A 562 35.47 1.82 8.40
CA ARG A 562 35.50 3.28 8.31
C ARG A 562 34.63 3.83 9.42
N LEU A 563 35.21 4.63 10.31
CA LEU A 563 34.52 5.16 11.48
C LEU A 563 34.69 6.69 11.52
N MET A 564 33.57 7.40 11.43
CA MET A 564 33.49 8.86 11.57
C MET A 564 34.39 9.61 10.58
N GLU A 565 34.46 9.13 9.34
CA GLU A 565 35.22 9.76 8.27
C GLU A 565 34.40 10.84 7.57
N VAL A 566 35.05 11.95 7.22
CA VAL A 566 34.40 13.08 6.54
C VAL A 566 34.43 12.88 5.02
N GLU A 567 33.26 12.66 4.43
CA GLU A 567 33.05 12.63 2.99
C GLU A 567 32.61 14.00 2.48
N ARG A 568 33.24 14.47 1.39
CA ARG A 568 33.00 15.80 0.82
C ARG A 568 32.20 15.68 -0.47
N TYR A 569 31.08 16.36 -0.51
CA TYR A 569 30.24 16.56 -1.69
C TYR A 569 30.43 18.00 -2.23
N SER A 570 29.72 18.36 -3.30
CA SER A 570 29.93 19.66 -3.95
C SER A 570 29.58 20.86 -3.07
N HIS A 571 28.60 20.74 -2.18
CA HIS A 571 28.09 21.84 -1.35
C HIS A 571 28.09 21.55 0.15
N VAL A 572 28.20 20.28 0.55
CA VAL A 572 28.24 19.85 1.95
C VAL A 572 29.32 18.79 2.18
N MET A 573 29.68 18.58 3.43
CA MET A 573 30.44 17.42 3.90
C MET A 573 29.64 16.69 4.98
N HIS A 574 29.78 15.37 5.04
CA HIS A 574 29.07 14.49 5.98
C HIS A 574 30.06 13.61 6.73
N MET A 575 29.77 13.35 8.01
CA MET A 575 30.45 12.30 8.75
C MET A 575 29.77 10.96 8.46
N THR A 576 30.56 9.98 8.07
CA THR A 576 30.09 8.68 7.58
C THR A 576 30.86 7.54 8.26
N SER A 577 30.19 6.41 8.44
CA SER A 577 30.82 5.17 8.89
C SER A 577 30.32 4.01 8.04
N ASP A 578 31.19 3.04 7.76
CA ASP A 578 30.82 1.79 7.10
C ASP A 578 30.65 0.71 8.18
N VAL A 579 29.44 0.22 8.41
CA VAL A 579 29.20 -0.96 9.25
C VAL A 579 29.01 -2.16 8.33
N ARG A 580 29.97 -3.09 8.37
CA ARG A 580 30.01 -4.26 7.49
C ARG A 580 29.84 -5.54 8.27
N GLY A 581 29.24 -6.54 7.65
CA GLY A 581 29.09 -7.88 8.21
C GLY A 581 28.96 -8.93 7.10
N ARG A 582 29.03 -10.21 7.48
CA ARG A 582 28.76 -11.32 6.56
C ARG A 582 27.55 -12.11 7.04
N LEU A 583 26.52 -12.24 6.21
CA LEU A 583 25.32 -13.00 6.55
C LEU A 583 25.68 -14.43 6.97
N ARG A 584 25.14 -14.85 8.11
CA ARG A 584 25.39 -16.17 8.67
C ARG A 584 24.81 -17.26 7.74
N PRO A 585 25.40 -18.46 7.69
CA PRO A 585 24.76 -19.58 7.01
C PRO A 585 23.32 -19.79 7.54
N GLY A 586 22.37 -19.98 6.63
CA GLY A 586 20.94 -20.11 6.95
C GLY A 586 20.14 -18.81 6.89
N CYS A 587 20.76 -17.63 7.04
CA CYS A 587 20.07 -16.35 6.89
C CYS A 587 19.95 -15.95 5.41
N ARG A 588 18.80 -15.39 5.05
CA ARG A 588 18.42 -14.92 3.71
C ARG A 588 18.35 -13.38 3.67
N THR A 589 18.05 -12.83 2.50
CA THR A 589 17.90 -11.39 2.28
C THR A 589 16.76 -10.78 3.08
N ASP A 590 15.63 -11.49 3.20
CA ASP A 590 14.48 -11.03 3.96
C ASP A 590 14.77 -10.99 5.46
N ASP A 591 15.54 -11.93 6.02
CA ASP A 591 16.03 -11.85 7.40
C ASP A 591 16.84 -10.57 7.64
N LEU A 592 17.69 -10.20 6.67
CA LEU A 592 18.48 -8.97 6.74
C LEU A 592 17.58 -7.74 6.74
N VAL A 593 16.66 -7.64 5.78
CA VAL A 593 15.71 -6.52 5.69
C VAL A 593 14.91 -6.40 6.99
N ARG A 594 14.38 -7.50 7.51
CA ARG A 594 13.65 -7.56 8.79
C ARG A 594 14.48 -7.05 9.96
N ALA A 595 15.77 -7.39 10.02
CA ALA A 595 16.65 -7.02 11.13
C ALA A 595 17.09 -5.55 11.09
N SER A 596 17.29 -4.99 9.90
CA SER A 596 17.80 -3.62 9.73
C SER A 596 16.72 -2.56 9.54
N PHE A 597 15.48 -2.95 9.20
CA PHE A 597 14.41 -2.01 8.85
C PHE A 597 13.49 -1.67 10.04
N PRO A 598 13.02 -0.41 10.17
CA PRO A 598 13.50 0.79 9.48
C PRO A 598 14.90 1.17 10.00
N ALA A 599 15.59 2.02 9.25
CA ALA A 599 16.91 2.47 9.66
C ALA A 599 16.86 3.22 10.99
N GLY A 600 17.88 2.97 11.82
CA GLY A 600 18.08 3.67 13.08
C GLY A 600 18.17 5.18 12.94
N THR A 601 18.80 5.65 11.85
CA THR A 601 18.94 7.08 11.50
C THR A 601 17.63 7.78 11.24
N MET A 602 16.54 7.03 11.06
CA MET A 602 15.20 7.56 10.80
C MET A 602 14.18 7.24 11.88
N THR A 603 14.59 6.56 12.96
CA THR A 603 13.69 6.16 14.05
C THR A 603 14.20 6.73 15.37
N GLY A 604 15.27 6.16 15.91
CA GLY A 604 15.83 6.52 17.20
C GLY A 604 16.32 5.30 17.96
N ALA A 605 16.66 5.50 19.24
CA ALA A 605 17.21 4.47 20.09
C ALA A 605 16.63 4.56 21.51
N PRO A 606 16.13 3.47 22.11
CA PRO A 606 15.85 2.16 21.50
C PRO A 606 14.79 2.22 20.37
N LYS A 607 15.02 1.46 19.29
CA LYS A 607 14.25 1.54 18.03
C LYS A 607 12.74 1.45 18.22
N VAL A 608 12.25 0.39 18.88
CA VAL A 608 10.81 0.14 19.07
C VAL A 608 10.14 1.28 19.84
N ARG A 609 10.72 1.71 20.96
CA ARG A 609 10.18 2.80 21.78
C ARG A 609 10.18 4.13 21.04
N ALA A 610 11.23 4.42 20.27
CA ALA A 610 11.28 5.61 19.43
C ALA A 610 10.16 5.62 18.36
N ILE A 611 9.82 4.47 17.78
CA ILE A 611 8.73 4.36 16.80
C ILE A 611 7.37 4.64 17.44
N GLU A 612 7.11 4.14 18.66
CA GLU A 612 5.88 4.44 19.40
C GLU A 612 5.74 5.95 19.66
N ILE A 613 6.82 6.61 20.07
CA ILE A 613 6.86 8.06 20.31
C ILE A 613 6.66 8.84 19.01
N ILE A 614 7.22 8.37 17.89
CA ILE A 614 6.98 8.96 16.56
C ILE A 614 5.49 8.91 16.22
N ASP A 615 4.84 7.76 16.38
CA ASP A 615 3.41 7.61 16.06
C ASP A 615 2.51 8.45 16.97
N GLU A 616 2.94 8.67 18.22
CA GLU A 616 2.25 9.54 19.17
C GLU A 616 2.40 11.04 18.83
N LEU A 617 3.61 11.47 18.44
CA LEU A 617 3.95 12.89 18.29
C LEU A 617 3.80 13.42 16.86
N GLU A 618 3.77 12.56 15.85
CA GLU A 618 3.49 12.95 14.47
C GLU A 618 1.97 12.91 14.17
N PRO A 619 1.39 13.94 13.54
CA PRO A 619 -0.04 14.02 13.29
C PRO A 619 -0.49 13.13 12.13
N VAL A 620 0.45 12.55 11.39
CA VAL A 620 0.20 11.76 10.19
C VAL A 620 1.21 10.61 10.08
N GLY A 621 0.72 9.44 9.68
CA GLY A 621 1.57 8.30 9.38
C GLY A 621 2.56 8.61 8.26
N ARG A 622 3.76 8.02 8.35
CA ARG A 622 4.89 8.29 7.44
C ARG A 622 4.72 7.69 6.05
N GLY A 623 4.00 6.58 5.92
CA GLY A 623 3.81 5.90 4.65
C GLY A 623 5.15 5.55 4.03
N LEU A 624 5.47 6.12 2.87
CA LEU A 624 6.74 5.88 2.20
C LEU A 624 7.92 6.65 2.80
N TYR A 625 7.70 7.75 3.52
CA TYR A 625 8.80 8.52 4.13
C TYR A 625 9.56 7.67 5.15
N SER A 626 10.89 7.70 5.11
CA SER A 626 11.78 6.85 5.93
C SER A 626 11.61 5.33 5.74
N GLY A 627 10.84 4.91 4.74
CA GLY A 627 10.87 3.56 4.23
C GLY A 627 12.10 3.28 3.37
N ALA A 628 12.01 2.31 2.48
CA ALA A 628 13.04 1.97 1.52
C ALA A 628 12.52 1.92 0.09
N VAL A 629 13.40 2.23 -0.86
CA VAL A 629 13.15 2.13 -2.30
C VAL A 629 14.39 1.56 -2.97
N GLY A 630 14.22 0.64 -3.93
CA GLY A 630 15.37 -0.02 -4.54
C GLY A 630 15.04 -1.38 -5.08
N SER A 631 16.04 -2.26 -5.01
CA SER A 631 15.90 -3.67 -5.41
C SER A 631 16.35 -4.61 -4.31
N PHE A 632 15.72 -5.77 -4.21
CA PHE A 632 16.18 -6.84 -3.33
C PHE A 632 15.76 -8.21 -3.90
N GLY A 633 16.54 -9.23 -3.60
CA GLY A 633 16.40 -10.55 -4.19
C GLY A 633 17.30 -11.58 -3.53
N VAL A 634 17.50 -12.71 -4.18
CA VAL A 634 18.30 -13.82 -3.61
C VAL A 634 19.77 -13.42 -3.54
N GLY A 635 20.28 -13.17 -2.33
CA GLY A 635 21.66 -12.73 -2.10
C GLY A 635 21.95 -11.30 -2.60
N HIS A 636 20.91 -10.48 -2.76
CA HIS A 636 21.01 -9.12 -3.28
C HIS A 636 20.10 -8.16 -2.51
N ALA A 637 20.63 -7.00 -2.16
CA ALA A 637 19.83 -5.85 -1.75
C ALA A 637 20.58 -4.58 -2.15
N ASP A 638 19.89 -3.67 -2.79
CA ASP A 638 20.32 -2.31 -3.02
C ASP A 638 19.13 -1.41 -2.72
N LEU A 639 18.89 -1.21 -1.42
CA LEU A 639 17.76 -0.47 -0.87
C LEU A 639 18.26 0.85 -0.30
N TYR A 640 17.63 1.95 -0.69
CA TYR A 640 17.95 3.31 -0.23
C TYR A 640 16.84 3.84 0.65
N LEU A 641 17.16 4.70 1.61
CA LEU A 641 16.12 5.32 2.42
C LEU A 641 15.28 6.29 1.58
N THR A 642 13.97 6.25 1.74
CA THR A 642 13.04 7.16 1.06
C THR A 642 13.00 8.51 1.78
N ILE A 643 14.12 9.22 1.70
CA ILE A 643 14.35 10.55 2.26
C ILE A 643 14.93 11.48 1.20
N ARG A 644 14.86 12.80 1.41
CA ARG A 644 15.11 13.80 0.35
C ARG A 644 14.29 13.46 -0.90
N ALA A 645 13.07 13.05 -0.64
CA ALA A 645 12.13 12.50 -1.59
C ALA A 645 10.80 13.24 -1.47
N LEU A 646 10.00 13.13 -2.53
CA LEU A 646 8.61 13.56 -2.57
C LEU A 646 7.76 12.45 -3.17
N VAL A 647 6.48 12.49 -2.82
CA VAL A 647 5.46 11.58 -3.35
C VAL A 647 4.42 12.41 -4.10
N VAL A 648 4.12 12.01 -5.34
CA VAL A 648 2.96 12.50 -6.09
C VAL A 648 1.84 11.49 -5.87
N HIS A 649 0.77 11.89 -5.18
CA HIS A 649 -0.33 11.01 -4.82
C HIS A 649 -1.59 11.83 -4.50
N ASP A 650 -2.78 11.27 -4.74
CA ASP A 650 -4.08 11.86 -4.39
C ASP A 650 -4.26 13.33 -4.86
N GLY A 651 -3.86 13.61 -6.11
CA GLY A 651 -3.97 14.95 -6.71
C GLY A 651 -3.03 16.00 -6.10
N GLY A 652 -2.03 15.57 -5.31
CA GLY A 652 -1.09 16.46 -4.64
C GLY A 652 0.35 15.96 -4.66
N ILE A 653 1.21 16.78 -4.08
CA ILE A 653 2.58 16.41 -3.74
C ILE A 653 2.78 16.47 -2.23
N HIS A 654 3.58 15.54 -1.73
CA HIS A 654 3.90 15.41 -0.32
C HIS A 654 5.41 15.36 -0.16
N LEU A 655 5.94 16.22 0.70
CA LEU A 655 7.35 16.27 1.06
C LEU A 655 7.48 16.10 2.56
N GLN A 656 8.40 15.28 3.04
CA GLN A 656 8.59 15.04 4.46
C GLN A 656 10.07 15.01 4.81
N ALA A 657 10.41 15.64 5.94
CA ALA A 657 11.77 15.68 6.47
C ALA A 657 11.73 15.71 8.00
N GLY A 658 12.79 15.18 8.60
CA GLY A 658 12.92 15.04 10.04
C GLY A 658 14.35 15.21 10.50
N GLY A 659 14.52 15.37 11.82
CA GLY A 659 15.79 15.57 12.52
C GLY A 659 15.87 14.72 13.77
N GLY A 660 17.09 14.32 14.15
CA GLY A 660 17.35 13.56 15.37
C GLY A 660 17.24 14.47 16.59
N ILE A 661 16.25 14.18 17.45
CA ILE A 661 16.05 14.89 18.70
C ILE A 661 16.86 14.21 19.79
N VAL A 662 17.78 14.97 20.37
CA VAL A 662 18.60 14.59 21.52
C VAL A 662 18.36 15.56 22.68
N TYR A 663 18.96 15.27 23.84
CA TYR A 663 18.80 16.10 25.05
C TYR A 663 19.08 17.60 24.81
N ASP A 664 20.11 17.93 24.04
CA ASP A 664 20.52 19.31 23.77
C ASP A 664 19.86 19.91 22.51
N SER A 665 18.88 19.25 21.91
CA SER A 665 18.18 19.79 20.73
C SER A 665 17.41 21.06 21.07
N ASP A 666 17.52 22.06 20.20
CA ASP A 666 16.74 23.30 20.24
C ASP A 666 15.54 23.20 19.29
N PRO A 667 14.28 23.31 19.78
CA PRO A 667 13.10 23.10 18.94
C PRO A 667 13.06 23.91 17.64
N LEU A 668 13.49 25.18 17.67
CA LEU A 668 13.46 26.05 16.49
C LEU A 668 14.52 25.61 15.47
N ALA A 669 15.75 25.34 15.93
CA ALA A 669 16.81 24.85 15.07
C ALA A 669 16.46 23.53 14.37
N GLU A 670 15.83 22.58 15.10
CA GLU A 670 15.41 21.30 14.52
C GLU A 670 14.31 21.47 13.45
N ARG A 671 13.42 22.45 13.62
CA ARG A 671 12.43 22.81 12.58
C ARG A 671 13.11 23.42 11.36
N GLU A 672 14.03 24.35 11.57
CA GLU A 672 14.80 24.98 10.48
C GLU A 672 15.59 23.95 9.68
N GLU A 673 16.14 22.95 10.35
CA GLU A 673 16.82 21.83 9.71
C GLU A 673 15.86 21.01 8.82
N CYS A 674 14.66 20.69 9.31
CA CYS A 674 13.64 20.02 8.51
C CYS A 674 13.29 20.83 7.25
N LEU A 675 13.07 22.14 7.38
CA LEU A 675 12.83 23.02 6.24
C LEU A 675 14.01 23.02 5.26
N ALA A 676 15.23 23.09 5.76
CA ALA A 676 16.43 23.03 4.92
C ALA A 676 16.53 21.71 4.14
N LYS A 677 16.16 20.58 4.76
CA LYS A 677 16.12 19.26 4.12
C LYS A 677 15.05 19.17 3.02
N LEU A 678 13.93 19.89 3.15
CA LEU A 678 12.84 19.94 2.15
C LEU A 678 13.15 20.82 0.93
N ARG A 679 13.99 21.86 1.06
CA ARG A 679 14.23 22.88 0.02
C ARG A 679 14.58 22.32 -1.36
N ALA A 680 15.40 21.28 -1.42
CA ALA A 680 15.83 20.71 -2.71
C ALA A 680 14.65 20.09 -3.48
N ALA A 681 13.85 19.26 -2.80
CA ALA A 681 12.67 18.62 -3.39
C ALA A 681 11.57 19.66 -3.68
N ALA A 682 11.36 20.64 -2.79
CA ALA A 682 10.41 21.73 -3.02
C ALA A 682 10.78 22.58 -4.25
N ARG A 683 12.08 22.91 -4.43
CA ARG A 683 12.57 23.61 -5.61
C ARG A 683 12.33 22.81 -6.88
N ALA A 684 12.61 21.51 -6.88
CA ALA A 684 12.39 20.65 -8.04
C ALA A 684 10.90 20.59 -8.43
N ALA A 685 10.02 20.57 -7.42
CA ALA A 685 8.56 20.56 -7.58
C ALA A 685 7.93 21.97 -7.75
N ALA A 686 8.72 23.03 -7.87
CA ALA A 686 8.25 24.42 -7.98
C ALA A 686 7.29 24.85 -6.85
N VAL A 687 7.60 24.45 -5.62
CA VAL A 687 6.77 24.68 -4.44
C VAL A 687 7.44 25.65 -3.49
N SER A 688 6.67 26.60 -2.99
CA SER A 688 7.08 27.51 -1.93
C SER A 688 6.69 26.92 -0.58
N LEU A 689 7.70 26.48 0.18
CA LEU A 689 7.55 26.20 1.60
C LEU A 689 7.37 27.56 2.27
N GLY A 690 6.14 28.08 2.33
CA GLY A 690 5.85 29.39 2.90
C GLY A 690 6.56 29.56 4.24
N ALA A 691 7.13 30.75 4.48
CA ALA A 691 7.52 31.12 5.82
C ALA A 691 6.24 31.10 6.66
N GLY A 692 6.09 30.12 7.54
CA GLY A 692 5.16 30.27 8.65
C GLY A 692 5.69 31.37 9.55
N ASP A 693 5.41 32.62 9.17
CA ASP A 693 5.54 33.86 9.94
C ASP A 693 4.98 35.03 9.12
N GLN A 694 3.72 35.41 9.38
CA GLN A 694 3.31 36.80 9.60
C GLN A 694 2.05 36.79 10.49
N ALA A 695 2.27 36.84 11.79
CA ALA A 695 1.39 37.48 12.76
C ALA A 695 2.25 38.41 13.63
#